data_AF-A0A0N5BXK3-F1
#
_entry.id   AF-A0A0N5BXK3-F1
#
_cell.length_a   1.000
_cell.length_b   1.000
_cell.length_c   1.000
_cell.angle_alpha   90.00
_cell.angle_beta   90.00
_cell.angle_gamma   90.00
#
_symmetry.space_group_name_H-M   'P 1'
#
loop_
_entity.id
_entity.type
_entity.pdbx_description
1 polymer ?
#
loop_
_entity_poly.entity_id
_entity_poly.type
_entity_poly.pdbx_seq_one_letter_code
_entity_poly.pdbx_strand_id
1 'polypeptide(L)'
;MRSCLFFILLLFLGYELCFMEDVEEGSGEKPKEINIDFDSFNANDLPEKTRLIFYKYLFKGETFVYEEKSGIKKGINGGKMEAMFLFDIIHHDMEGHMLLRFKPFECHFGDCNVENIPEIYVDVIQGYQNLIGYYVKLNDDQKLHWNYLHGVAATLSNPSKQGEGDFQNVVTPQGNCRFEWYRPEDKKYIRKIKNCHISGERNSTIIDGFSTSYNQDVTYHQNKKYDGDIVVCRTRENFNLKSQFNENWNLKIESVSQFEMEKRDKRYMKRLCPGNTTVGECARDIFGATFIGENWKEIKSKFVLPYTDLDSFTYNQYLEAYREVSEEKLYSDLFGQIVSSGVDSNYEELKEALFNPENENILNEIVDTIAAIGDENAFKILKEILIVESKELVLRFAESIAYTSRISDKIVTLMKSWLDETNDKTLKNILYRSYGIILRRKCEMTLSTKNACQKSKDPIVNEFIKDVIEKENIFDGLKILKSLSNVGSVIKYAKTFICDSSSPIEIEIAALEILTEIGDNDWDDVMTKKLINIFRDTCSQQQNMLSKSIAIDILLGKTRNNQNIATYLLRSEKVLPSDNELWNYFYSALKNSRSNDEENDEFWQKIRNFKVFKENYGKKSVNGRSSVLTNPLIEWSGVKINIENKEIFENDDTLLHDSTKLTFKMNKRSKEITLFDINTNGDFIFVDQEMGKEKLYNKNALLKFYHGNQIFLSGFSVKMYASLTLQGKLFYYDYIHHSLYHLTLSGKISLYGASKFYGLIDSKVTLKTPFEKVSKKGCIYLSEERKTFNQNTYIHAVTPKTKKTMISRSKEWNGACQKPNTIKMLETCKKVLS
;
A
#
# COMPACT_ATOMS: atom_id res chain seq x y z
N MET A 1 -74.20 20.99 9.33
CA MET A 1 -73.93 22.35 9.84
C MET A 1 -72.43 22.46 10.05
N ARG A 2 -71.74 23.15 9.11
CA ARG A 2 -70.99 24.40 9.33
C ARG A 2 -69.78 24.22 10.26
N SER A 3 -68.54 24.55 9.94
CA SER A 3 -67.87 25.18 8.79
C SER A 3 -66.36 25.07 9.10
N CYS A 4 -65.54 24.52 8.20
CA CYS A 4 -64.57 25.26 7.36
C CYS A 4 -63.32 25.82 8.06
N LEU A 5 -62.17 25.37 7.54
CA LEU A 5 -60.88 26.07 7.39
C LEU A 5 -60.18 26.62 8.64
N PHE A 6 -59.01 26.03 8.97
CA PHE A 6 -57.72 26.74 8.95
C PHE A 6 -56.56 25.72 9.07
N PHE A 7 -56.32 25.00 7.98
CA PHE A 7 -55.00 24.47 7.63
C PHE A 7 -54.27 25.63 6.92
N ILE A 8 -52.95 25.78 7.15
CA ILE A 8 -52.05 26.83 6.58
C ILE A 8 -52.01 28.13 7.40
N LEU A 9 -51.20 28.17 8.48
CA LEU A 9 -50.33 29.29 8.86
C LEU A 9 -49.64 28.94 10.20
N LEU A 10 -48.42 28.40 10.12
CA LEU A 10 -47.33 28.45 11.14
C LEU A 10 -46.10 27.62 10.68
N LEU A 11 -45.93 27.48 9.35
CA LEU A 11 -44.62 27.51 8.72
C LEU A 11 -44.25 29.00 8.63
N PHE A 12 -43.02 29.37 9.00
CA PHE A 12 -42.54 30.73 9.33
C PHE A 12 -42.67 31.17 10.80
N LEU A 13 -42.07 30.39 11.71
CA LEU A 13 -41.31 31.01 12.79
C LEU A 13 -39.83 30.77 12.47
N GLY A 14 -39.28 31.70 11.69
CA GLY A 14 -37.84 31.86 11.61
C GLY A 14 -37.34 32.16 13.01
N TYR A 15 -36.45 31.33 13.52
CA TYR A 15 -35.55 31.72 14.58
C TYR A 15 -34.66 32.85 14.01
N GLU A 16 -35.14 34.08 14.09
CA GLU A 16 -34.25 35.23 14.20
C GLU A 16 -33.56 35.10 15.56
N LEU A 17 -32.38 34.49 15.54
CA LEU A 17 -31.36 34.72 16.55
C LEU A 17 -30.94 36.19 16.44
N CYS A 18 -31.74 37.07 17.04
CA CYS A 18 -31.30 38.41 17.42
C CYS A 18 -30.21 38.23 18.46
N PHE A 19 -28.96 38.30 18.03
CA PHE A 19 -27.81 38.45 18.91
C PHE A 19 -28.00 39.75 19.70
N MET A 20 -28.29 39.62 21.00
CA MET A 20 -28.15 40.74 21.93
C MET A 20 -26.65 41.02 22.09
N GLU A 21 -26.29 42.23 21.73
CA GLU A 21 -24.96 42.80 21.86
C GLU A 21 -24.81 43.30 23.30
N ASP A 22 -23.96 42.67 24.12
CA ASP A 22 -23.38 43.37 25.27
C ASP A 22 -22.21 44.21 24.75
N VAL A 23 -22.54 45.40 24.23
CA VAL A 23 -21.55 46.44 23.94
C VAL A 23 -21.10 47.02 25.28
N GLU A 24 -20.03 46.50 25.86
CA GLU A 24 -19.17 47.36 26.66
C GLU A 24 -18.49 48.32 25.67
N GLU A 25 -18.96 49.56 25.62
CA GLU A 25 -18.26 50.68 24.98
C GLU A 25 -16.90 50.84 25.66
N GLY A 26 -15.90 50.13 25.14
CA GLY A 26 -14.50 50.39 25.44
C GLY A 26 -14.18 51.82 25.01
N SER A 27 -14.19 52.72 25.99
CA SER A 27 -13.82 54.13 25.88
C SER A 27 -12.58 54.36 24.98
N GLY A 28 -12.81 54.89 23.78
CA GLY A 28 -11.76 55.29 22.87
C GLY A 28 -12.33 55.90 21.60
N GLU A 29 -12.11 57.21 21.40
CA GLU A 29 -12.49 57.92 20.17
C GLU A 29 -12.03 57.18 18.91
N LYS A 30 -12.93 57.06 17.92
CA LYS A 30 -12.62 56.57 16.57
C LYS A 30 -11.54 57.49 15.97
N PRO A 31 -10.38 56.96 15.52
CA PRO A 31 -9.38 57.77 14.83
C PRO A 31 -9.98 58.43 13.58
N LYS A 32 -9.52 59.65 13.24
CA LYS A 32 -9.91 60.33 11.99
C LYS A 32 -9.54 59.44 10.79
N GLU A 33 -10.45 59.32 9.82
CA GLU A 33 -10.18 58.59 8.57
C GLU A 33 -9.05 59.28 7.81
N ILE A 34 -8.01 58.51 7.50
CA ILE A 34 -6.88 58.94 6.67
C ILE A 34 -7.15 58.40 5.27
N ASN A 35 -7.11 59.27 4.27
CA ASN A 35 -7.16 58.87 2.87
C ASN A 35 -5.75 58.41 2.47
N ILE A 36 -5.56 57.10 2.34
CA ILE A 36 -4.24 56.49 2.09
C ILE A 36 -4.03 56.39 0.57
N ASP A 37 -3.03 57.11 0.07
CA ASP A 37 -2.46 56.90 -1.26
C ASP A 37 -1.41 55.79 -1.17
N PHE A 38 -1.71 54.61 -1.69
CA PHE A 38 -0.89 53.41 -1.52
C PHE A 38 0.48 53.50 -2.24
N ASP A 39 0.64 54.40 -3.21
CA ASP A 39 1.87 54.52 -4.01
C ASP A 39 2.95 55.40 -3.34
N SER A 40 2.59 56.18 -2.30
CA SER A 40 3.49 57.14 -1.63
C SER A 40 3.47 57.06 -0.08
N PHE A 41 2.90 55.98 0.46
CA PHE A 41 2.60 55.85 1.89
C PHE A 41 3.83 55.51 2.77
N ASN A 42 4.04 56.27 3.85
CA ASN A 42 5.02 55.96 4.88
C ASN A 42 4.35 55.26 6.08
N ALA A 43 4.80 54.06 6.44
CA ALA A 43 4.26 53.28 7.55
C ALA A 43 4.32 53.99 8.92
N ASN A 44 5.21 54.98 9.08
CA ASN A 44 5.32 55.81 10.29
C ASN A 44 4.19 56.83 10.43
N ASP A 45 3.41 57.10 9.38
CA ASP A 45 2.28 58.05 9.40
C ASP A 45 0.98 57.37 9.85
N LEU A 46 1.03 56.08 10.18
CA LEU A 46 -0.12 55.33 10.66
C LEU A 46 -0.55 55.79 12.07
N PRO A 47 -1.88 55.84 12.35
CA PRO A 47 -2.37 56.25 13.65
C PRO A 47 -1.94 55.26 14.75
N GLU A 48 -1.59 55.80 15.92
CA GLU A 48 -1.12 55.03 17.09
C GLU A 48 -2.14 53.97 17.53
N LYS A 49 -3.44 54.29 17.41
CA LYS A 49 -4.54 53.34 17.62
C LYS A 49 -4.98 52.70 16.32
N THR A 50 -5.10 51.38 16.32
CA THR A 50 -5.66 50.57 15.24
C THR A 50 -6.93 49.85 15.68
N ARG A 51 -7.77 49.51 14.71
CA ARG A 51 -9.00 48.75 14.92
C ARG A 51 -8.67 47.26 14.83
N LEU A 52 -8.78 46.54 15.95
CA LEU A 52 -8.62 45.09 15.99
C LEU A 52 -9.97 44.41 16.26
N ILE A 53 -10.10 43.20 15.75
CA ILE A 53 -11.30 42.37 15.91
C ILE A 53 -10.90 41.09 16.64
N PHE A 54 -11.66 40.79 17.70
CA PHE A 54 -11.46 39.64 18.58
C PHE A 54 -12.72 38.78 18.52
N TYR A 55 -12.55 37.49 18.34
CA TYR A 55 -13.64 36.54 18.24
C TYR A 55 -13.51 35.48 19.32
N LYS A 56 -14.65 35.10 19.89
CA LYS A 56 -14.78 33.95 20.79
C LYS A 56 -15.56 32.87 20.05
N TYR A 57 -14.97 31.70 19.90
CA TYR A 57 -15.59 30.56 19.23
C TYR A 57 -15.77 29.37 20.17
N LEU A 58 -16.86 28.63 19.98
CA LEU A 58 -17.11 27.32 20.56
C LEU A 58 -16.77 26.25 19.53
N PHE A 59 -15.84 25.36 19.85
CA PHE A 59 -15.49 24.18 19.06
C PHE A 59 -16.17 22.94 19.64
N LYS A 60 -16.74 22.10 18.78
CA LYS A 60 -17.33 20.78 19.07
C LYS A 60 -16.74 19.76 18.10
N GLY A 61 -16.16 18.68 18.60
CA GLY A 61 -15.56 17.61 17.79
C GLY A 61 -15.98 16.23 18.27
N GLU A 62 -16.23 15.33 17.34
CA GLU A 62 -16.49 13.91 17.61
C GLU A 62 -15.81 13.04 16.55
N THR A 63 -15.15 11.97 16.98
CA THR A 63 -14.47 11.02 16.08
C THR A 63 -14.97 9.61 16.33
N PHE A 64 -15.13 8.84 15.27
CA PHE A 64 -15.57 7.44 15.31
C PHE A 64 -14.61 6.58 14.50
N VAL A 65 -14.32 5.38 15.02
CA VAL A 65 -13.55 4.36 14.31
C VAL A 65 -14.38 3.09 14.24
N TYR A 66 -14.51 2.49 13.06
CA TYR A 66 -15.29 1.25 12.88
C TYR A 66 -14.80 0.40 11.72
N GLU A 67 -15.12 -0.90 11.78
CA GLU A 67 -15.09 -1.81 10.63
C GLU A 67 -16.44 -1.72 9.92
N GLU A 68 -16.46 -1.33 8.64
CA GLU A 68 -17.70 -0.98 7.93
C GLU A 68 -18.75 -2.09 7.92
N LYS A 69 -18.34 -3.35 7.71
CA LYS A 69 -19.26 -4.49 7.60
C LYS A 69 -19.71 -5.01 8.97
N SER A 70 -19.15 -4.50 10.07
CA SER A 70 -19.52 -4.93 11.43
C SER A 70 -20.97 -4.59 11.79
N GLY A 71 -21.60 -3.66 11.04
CA GLY A 71 -22.97 -3.24 11.28
C GLY A 71 -23.15 -2.38 12.54
N ILE A 72 -22.08 -2.13 13.31
CA ILE A 72 -22.08 -1.22 14.44
C ILE A 72 -22.06 0.20 13.87
N LYS A 73 -23.25 0.78 13.66
CA LYS A 73 -23.51 2.07 12.98
C LYS A 73 -22.64 3.27 13.44
N LYS A 74 -21.88 3.17 14.54
CA LYS A 74 -20.98 4.20 15.06
C LYS A 74 -19.70 3.69 15.75
N GLY A 75 -19.29 2.42 15.59
CA GLY A 75 -17.97 1.95 16.06
C GLY A 75 -17.59 2.18 17.52
N ILE A 76 -16.28 2.30 17.77
CA ILE A 76 -15.72 2.93 18.98
C ILE A 76 -15.94 4.43 18.84
N ASN A 77 -16.65 5.02 19.81
CA ASN A 77 -16.67 6.47 19.96
C ASN A 77 -15.31 6.91 20.50
N GLY A 78 -14.59 7.64 19.67
CA GLY A 78 -13.27 8.14 19.94
C GLY A 78 -13.18 9.25 20.96
N GLY A 79 -14.34 9.73 21.40
CA GLY A 79 -14.47 10.84 22.32
C GLY A 79 -15.19 12.00 21.65
N LYS A 80 -15.84 12.78 22.50
CA LYS A 80 -16.37 14.10 22.15
C LYS A 80 -15.52 15.13 22.87
N MET A 81 -15.29 16.26 22.21
CA MET A 81 -14.59 17.40 22.77
C MET A 81 -15.41 18.65 22.55
N GLU A 82 -15.48 19.49 23.57
CA GLU A 82 -16.03 20.82 23.48
C GLU A 82 -15.13 21.81 24.21
N ALA A 83 -14.67 22.82 23.47
CA ALA A 83 -13.72 23.80 23.96
C ALA A 83 -13.99 25.16 23.35
N MET A 84 -13.74 26.22 24.10
CA MET A 84 -13.71 27.58 23.61
C MET A 84 -12.29 27.99 23.25
N PHE A 85 -12.16 28.76 22.18
CA PHE A 85 -10.92 29.40 21.79
C PHE A 85 -11.16 30.85 21.35
N LEU A 86 -10.11 31.66 21.47
CA LEU A 86 -10.06 33.01 20.95
C LEU A 86 -9.39 33.00 19.59
N PHE A 87 -9.95 33.77 18.67
CA PHE A 87 -9.42 34.00 17.34
C PHE A 87 -9.34 35.50 17.11
N ASP A 88 -8.13 36.01 16.89
CA ASP A 88 -7.89 37.44 16.83
C ASP A 88 -7.16 37.81 15.53
N ILE A 89 -7.57 38.93 14.93
CA ILE A 89 -6.83 39.56 13.82
C ILE A 89 -6.02 40.70 14.42
N ILE A 90 -4.71 40.51 14.52
CA ILE A 90 -3.84 41.36 15.37
C ILE A 90 -2.88 42.26 14.61
N HIS A 91 -2.59 41.98 13.32
CA HIS A 91 -1.75 42.83 12.46
C HIS A 91 -2.13 42.71 10.99
N HIS A 92 -1.93 43.80 10.25
CA HIS A 92 -1.93 43.81 8.78
C HIS A 92 -0.68 44.57 8.35
N ASP A 93 0.13 43.96 7.49
CA ASP A 93 1.29 44.66 6.94
C ASP A 93 0.96 45.36 5.62
N MET A 94 1.96 46.07 5.10
CA MET A 94 1.85 46.86 3.87
C MET A 94 1.76 46.01 2.60
N GLU A 95 2.14 44.74 2.67
CA GLU A 95 2.08 43.79 1.55
C GLU A 95 0.73 43.07 1.47
N GLY A 96 -0.18 43.36 2.41
CA GLY A 96 -1.53 42.80 2.45
C GLY A 96 -1.61 41.45 3.18
N HIS A 97 -0.59 41.09 3.94
CA HIS A 97 -0.62 39.92 4.82
C HIS A 97 -1.37 40.25 6.11
N MET A 98 -1.87 39.21 6.76
CA MET A 98 -2.59 39.31 8.03
C MET A 98 -2.01 38.35 9.05
N LEU A 99 -1.74 38.86 10.25
CA LEU A 99 -1.38 38.04 11.39
C LEU A 99 -2.63 37.63 12.16
N LEU A 100 -2.88 36.33 12.17
CA LEU A 100 -3.97 35.70 12.92
C LEU A 100 -3.41 35.06 14.18
N ARG A 101 -4.11 35.22 15.31
CA ARG A 101 -3.77 34.56 16.57
C ARG A 101 -4.89 33.65 17.03
N PHE A 102 -4.55 32.40 17.31
CA PHE A 102 -5.42 31.41 17.94
C PHE A 102 -4.92 31.17 19.36
N LYS A 103 -5.80 31.34 20.35
CA LYS A 103 -5.47 31.17 21.76
C LYS A 103 -6.51 30.27 22.43
N PRO A 104 -6.10 29.23 23.17
CA PRO A 104 -7.06 28.39 23.88
C PRO A 104 -7.69 29.20 25.03
N PHE A 105 -8.98 28.98 25.32
CA PHE A 105 -9.71 29.77 26.33
C PHE A 105 -10.25 28.92 27.46
N GLU A 106 -11.12 27.95 27.17
CA GLU A 106 -11.80 27.15 28.17
C GLU A 106 -12.12 25.76 27.61
N CYS A 107 -11.96 24.71 28.41
CA CYS A 107 -12.29 23.34 28.03
C CYS A 107 -13.55 22.93 28.78
N HIS A 108 -14.66 22.71 28.07
CA HIS A 108 -15.90 22.27 28.72
C HIS A 108 -15.84 20.78 29.05
N PHE A 109 -15.44 19.95 28.07
CA PHE A 109 -15.19 18.53 28.27
C PHE A 109 -14.34 17.93 27.14
N GLY A 110 -13.77 16.76 27.42
CA GLY A 110 -12.94 16.03 26.47
C GLY A 110 -11.47 16.39 26.58
N ASP A 111 -10.71 16.06 25.55
CA ASP A 111 -9.24 16.09 25.57
C ASP A 111 -8.68 17.43 25.06
N CYS A 112 -9.19 18.53 25.60
CA CYS A 112 -8.82 19.89 25.17
C CYS A 112 -7.69 20.53 25.98
N ASN A 113 -7.26 19.95 27.11
CA ASN A 113 -6.21 20.39 28.04
C ASN A 113 -5.63 21.79 27.75
N VAL A 114 -6.45 22.83 27.97
CA VAL A 114 -6.23 24.21 27.49
C VAL A 114 -4.94 24.82 28.02
N GLU A 115 -4.50 24.41 29.21
CA GLU A 115 -3.28 24.90 29.86
C GLU A 115 -1.99 24.47 29.12
N ASN A 116 -2.02 23.34 28.41
CA ASN A 116 -0.86 22.79 27.72
C ASN A 116 -0.85 23.09 26.21
N ILE A 117 -1.87 23.78 25.68
CA ILE A 117 -1.96 24.15 24.27
C ILE A 117 -1.27 25.51 24.06
N PRO A 118 -0.24 25.59 23.21
CA PRO A 118 0.43 26.85 22.94
C PRO A 118 -0.43 27.77 22.06
N GLU A 119 -0.16 29.08 22.16
CA GLU A 119 -0.75 30.06 21.25
C GLU A 119 -0.18 29.86 19.83
N ILE A 120 -1.05 29.90 18.83
CA ILE A 120 -0.71 29.71 17.42
C ILE A 120 -0.87 31.04 16.68
N TYR A 121 0.11 31.36 15.86
CA TYR A 121 0.16 32.55 15.04
C TYR A 121 0.28 32.13 13.57
N VAL A 122 -0.58 32.67 12.71
CA VAL A 122 -0.66 32.27 11.30
C VAL A 122 -0.58 33.50 10.40
N ASP A 123 0.37 33.47 9.48
CA ASP A 123 0.55 34.46 8.41
C ASP A 123 -0.18 34.00 7.15
N VAL A 124 -1.15 34.79 6.70
CA VAL A 124 -2.00 34.51 5.53
C VAL A 124 -2.23 35.74 4.68
N ILE A 125 -2.59 35.51 3.41
CA ILE A 125 -2.98 36.55 2.45
C ILE A 125 -4.50 36.43 2.17
N GLN A 126 -5.13 37.45 1.56
CA GLN A 126 -6.45 37.32 0.92
C GLN A 126 -7.59 36.69 1.76
N GLY A 127 -7.75 37.06 3.02
CA GLY A 127 -8.91 36.57 3.79
C GLY A 127 -8.83 35.06 4.02
N TYR A 128 -7.77 34.58 4.68
CA TYR A 128 -7.54 33.17 5.03
C TYR A 128 -6.98 32.28 3.90
N GLN A 129 -6.65 32.85 2.75
CA GLN A 129 -6.15 32.11 1.58
C GLN A 129 -4.63 32.20 1.48
N ASN A 130 -3.98 31.07 1.21
CA ASN A 130 -2.52 30.99 1.07
C ASN A 130 -1.82 31.19 2.43
N LEU A 131 -1.48 30.06 3.07
CA LEU A 131 -0.61 30.04 4.24
C LEU A 131 0.83 30.41 3.81
N ILE A 132 1.40 31.43 4.42
CA ILE A 132 2.79 31.87 4.18
C ILE A 132 3.70 31.44 5.33
N GLY A 133 3.21 31.52 6.57
CA GLY A 133 4.00 31.20 7.75
C GLY A 133 3.16 30.69 8.92
N TYR A 134 3.68 29.67 9.60
CA TYR A 134 3.08 29.08 10.78
C TYR A 134 4.03 29.21 11.98
N TYR A 135 3.56 29.85 13.05
CA TYR A 135 4.36 30.16 14.22
C TYR A 135 3.64 29.69 15.49
N VAL A 136 4.40 29.23 16.48
CA VAL A 136 3.86 28.73 17.75
C VAL A 136 4.66 29.28 18.91
N LYS A 137 3.97 29.79 19.92
CA LYS A 137 4.60 30.27 21.15
C LYS A 137 4.87 29.09 22.08
N LEU A 138 6.09 28.58 22.03
CA LEU A 138 6.55 27.46 22.86
C LEU A 138 7.29 28.00 24.08
N ASN A 139 7.05 27.40 25.25
CA ASN A 139 7.89 27.61 26.43
C ASN A 139 9.19 26.79 26.29
N ASP A 140 10.21 27.12 27.09
CA ASP A 140 11.45 26.33 27.16
C ASP A 140 11.13 24.85 27.43
N ASP A 141 11.75 23.95 26.66
CA ASP A 141 11.54 22.49 26.65
C ASP A 141 10.17 21.95 26.19
N GLN A 142 9.22 22.82 25.80
CA GLN A 142 7.90 22.38 25.32
C GLN A 142 7.97 21.77 23.91
N LYS A 143 7.50 20.53 23.76
CA LYS A 143 7.36 19.85 22.46
C LYS A 143 6.03 20.18 21.79
N LEU A 144 6.04 20.28 20.46
CA LEU A 144 4.86 20.57 19.66
C LEU A 144 3.99 19.31 19.49
N HIS A 145 2.78 19.29 20.06
CA HIS A 145 1.85 18.15 19.98
C HIS A 145 0.56 18.51 19.23
N TRP A 146 0.01 17.55 18.48
CA TRP A 146 -1.24 17.77 17.73
C TRP A 146 -2.42 17.91 18.70
N ASN A 147 -3.26 18.93 18.48
CA ASN A 147 -4.43 19.22 19.31
C ASN A 147 -5.53 19.89 18.46
N TYR A 148 -6.69 20.14 19.07
CA TYR A 148 -7.84 20.72 18.37
C TYR A 148 -7.57 22.10 17.80
N LEU A 149 -6.74 22.93 18.45
CA LEU A 149 -6.46 24.29 18.00
C LEU A 149 -5.61 24.29 16.72
N HIS A 150 -4.64 23.37 16.61
CA HIS A 150 -3.94 23.13 15.34
C HIS A 150 -4.89 22.61 14.24
N GLY A 151 -5.85 21.75 14.60
CA GLY A 151 -6.91 21.29 13.69
C GLY A 151 -7.82 22.41 13.19
N VAL A 152 -8.20 23.34 14.06
CA VAL A 152 -8.95 24.57 13.72
C VAL A 152 -8.12 25.47 12.80
N ALA A 153 -6.85 25.73 13.15
CA ALA A 153 -5.95 26.53 12.33
C ALA A 153 -5.78 25.93 10.92
N ALA A 154 -5.69 24.61 10.79
CA ALA A 154 -5.64 23.90 9.51
C ALA A 154 -6.98 23.90 8.73
N THR A 155 -8.10 23.98 9.45
CA THR A 155 -9.43 24.09 8.82
C THR A 155 -9.64 25.48 8.24
N LEU A 156 -9.18 26.52 8.94
CA LEU A 156 -9.36 27.91 8.56
C LEU A 156 -8.31 28.41 7.58
N SER A 157 -7.05 27.99 7.72
CA SER A 157 -6.02 28.29 6.71
C SER A 157 -6.29 27.48 5.45
N ASN A 158 -6.59 28.17 4.35
CA ASN A 158 -6.81 27.52 3.07
C ASN A 158 -5.45 27.30 2.37
N PRO A 159 -5.04 26.05 2.07
CA PRO A 159 -3.75 25.75 1.45
C PRO A 159 -3.71 26.03 -0.07
N SER A 160 -4.72 26.70 -0.62
CA SER A 160 -4.72 27.17 -2.00
C SER A 160 -3.49 28.01 -2.32
N LYS A 161 -3.14 28.06 -3.60
CA LYS A 161 -2.16 29.00 -4.15
C LYS A 161 -2.87 30.07 -4.97
N GLN A 162 -2.36 31.29 -4.88
CA GLN A 162 -2.86 32.41 -5.65
C GLN A 162 -2.72 32.15 -7.16
N GLY A 163 -3.80 32.37 -7.91
CA GLY A 163 -3.80 32.30 -9.39
C GLY A 163 -4.03 30.92 -10.02
N GLU A 164 -4.12 29.84 -9.22
CA GLU A 164 -4.25 28.45 -9.72
C GLU A 164 -5.71 27.98 -9.91
N GLY A 165 -6.70 28.88 -9.73
CA GLY A 165 -8.12 28.61 -9.93
C GLY A 165 -8.81 27.80 -8.82
N ASP A 166 -10.08 27.43 -9.01
CA ASP A 166 -10.90 26.77 -7.97
C ASP A 166 -10.54 25.28 -7.73
N PHE A 167 -9.78 24.68 -8.65
CA PHE A 167 -9.35 23.27 -8.60
C PHE A 167 -7.83 23.20 -8.61
N GLN A 168 -7.24 22.71 -7.52
CA GLN A 168 -5.79 22.74 -7.33
C GLN A 168 -5.27 21.45 -6.69
N ASN A 169 -3.96 21.19 -6.78
CA ASN A 169 -3.29 20.21 -5.94
C ASN A 169 -2.52 20.94 -4.84
N VAL A 170 -2.84 20.66 -3.59
CA VAL A 170 -2.34 21.39 -2.42
C VAL A 170 -1.76 20.46 -1.37
N VAL A 171 -0.83 20.97 -0.57
CA VAL A 171 -0.22 20.24 0.55
C VAL A 171 -1.04 20.49 1.81
N THR A 172 -1.56 19.42 2.40
CA THR A 172 -2.42 19.43 3.60
C THR A 172 -1.74 18.65 4.73
N PRO A 173 -2.25 18.71 5.98
CA PRO A 173 -1.78 17.83 7.05
C PRO A 173 -1.85 16.33 6.71
N GLN A 174 -2.71 15.91 5.77
CA GLN A 174 -2.82 14.51 5.35
C GLN A 174 -1.83 14.12 4.25
N GLY A 175 -1.32 15.09 3.49
CA GLY A 175 -0.48 14.86 2.32
C GLY A 175 -0.87 15.75 1.14
N ASN A 176 -0.45 15.36 -0.06
CA ASN A 176 -0.75 16.12 -1.28
C ASN A 176 -2.13 15.72 -1.81
N CYS A 177 -3.07 16.66 -1.91
CA CYS A 177 -4.47 16.36 -2.18
C CYS A 177 -5.05 17.22 -3.29
N ARG A 178 -6.05 16.69 -3.98
CA ARG A 178 -6.90 17.50 -4.86
C ARG A 178 -7.84 18.33 -4.00
N PHE A 179 -7.82 19.62 -4.25
CA PHE A 179 -8.56 20.65 -3.55
C PHE A 179 -9.59 21.27 -4.48
N GLU A 180 -10.78 21.53 -3.96
CA GLU A 180 -11.86 22.22 -4.66
C GLU A 180 -12.50 23.26 -3.73
N TRP A 181 -12.64 24.49 -4.21
CA TRP A 181 -13.30 25.57 -3.50
C TRP A 181 -14.40 26.15 -4.37
N TYR A 182 -15.60 26.31 -3.81
CA TYR A 182 -16.70 26.94 -4.53
C TYR A 182 -17.76 27.51 -3.59
N ARG A 183 -18.57 28.41 -4.13
CA ARG A 183 -19.67 29.08 -3.43
C ARG A 183 -21.01 28.58 -3.99
N PRO A 184 -21.67 27.60 -3.36
CA PRO A 184 -22.96 27.10 -3.85
C PRO A 184 -24.09 28.15 -3.79
N GLU A 185 -24.08 29.01 -2.76
CA GLU A 185 -25.13 29.98 -2.47
C GLU A 185 -24.50 31.26 -1.86
N ASP A 186 -25.25 32.35 -1.78
CA ASP A 186 -24.79 33.54 -1.06
C ASP A 186 -24.42 33.21 0.40
N LYS A 187 -23.31 33.77 0.89
CA LYS A 187 -22.76 33.55 2.24
C LYS A 187 -22.46 32.09 2.64
N LYS A 188 -22.41 31.17 1.69
CA LYS A 188 -22.09 29.75 1.94
C LYS A 188 -20.96 29.31 1.03
N TYR A 189 -19.88 28.81 1.62
CA TYR A 189 -18.70 28.34 0.89
C TYR A 189 -18.43 26.89 1.24
N ILE A 190 -17.96 26.12 0.26
CA ILE A 190 -17.60 24.71 0.43
C ILE A 190 -16.16 24.50 -0.03
N ARG A 191 -15.39 23.84 0.84
CA ARG A 191 -14.06 23.31 0.56
C ARG A 191 -14.13 21.79 0.53
N LYS A 192 -13.61 21.18 -0.53
CA LYS A 192 -13.46 19.72 -0.63
C LYS A 192 -12.01 19.35 -0.84
N ILE A 193 -11.58 18.34 -0.11
CA ILE A 193 -10.27 17.71 -0.27
C ILE A 193 -10.53 16.24 -0.57
N LYS A 194 -9.95 15.74 -1.67
CA LYS A 194 -10.12 14.36 -2.12
C LYS A 194 -8.86 13.87 -2.82
N ASN A 195 -8.80 12.56 -3.10
CA ASN A 195 -7.70 11.91 -3.81
C ASN A 195 -6.31 12.24 -3.22
N CYS A 196 -6.23 12.30 -1.89
CA CYS A 196 -4.98 12.56 -1.20
C CYS A 196 -3.96 11.45 -1.42
N HIS A 197 -2.75 11.83 -1.80
CA HIS A 197 -1.56 11.03 -1.61
C HIS A 197 -1.11 11.17 -0.16
N ILE A 198 -1.66 10.30 0.69
CA ILE A 198 -1.42 10.29 2.13
C ILE A 198 0.06 9.96 2.41
N SER A 199 0.69 10.73 3.28
CA SER A 199 2.05 10.46 3.75
C SER A 199 2.09 9.15 4.56
N GLY A 200 2.90 8.17 4.13
CA GLY A 200 3.09 6.85 4.74
C GLY A 200 4.02 5.99 3.87
N GLU A 201 4.36 4.79 4.33
CA GLU A 201 5.24 3.89 3.59
C GLU A 201 4.57 3.41 2.30
N ARG A 202 5.27 3.62 1.19
CA ARG A 202 4.79 3.34 -0.16
C ARG A 202 4.68 1.83 -0.37
N ASN A 203 3.76 1.42 -1.24
CA ASN A 203 3.65 0.02 -1.64
C ASN A 203 4.99 -0.48 -2.18
N SER A 204 5.70 -1.25 -1.37
CA SER A 204 6.95 -1.89 -1.75
C SER A 204 6.71 -3.30 -2.27
N THR A 205 5.54 -3.91 -2.08
CA THR A 205 5.28 -5.31 -2.48
C THR A 205 4.92 -5.48 -3.94
N ILE A 206 5.09 -6.72 -4.43
CA ILE A 206 4.69 -7.18 -5.76
C ILE A 206 3.16 -7.06 -5.99
N ILE A 207 2.35 -6.87 -4.92
CA ILE A 207 0.88 -6.82 -5.00
C ILE A 207 0.33 -5.51 -4.41
N ASP A 208 -0.65 -4.90 -5.07
CA ASP A 208 -1.42 -3.75 -4.56
C ASP A 208 -2.42 -4.13 -3.46
N GLY A 209 -1.94 -4.37 -2.23
CA GLY A 209 -2.79 -4.94 -1.19
C GLY A 209 -3.81 -4.06 -0.45
N PHE A 210 -3.48 -2.80 -0.19
CA PHE A 210 -4.33 -1.86 0.56
C PHE A 210 -4.49 -0.56 -0.21
N SER A 211 -5.70 -0.01 -0.19
CA SER A 211 -6.01 1.32 -0.69
C SER A 211 -6.42 2.22 0.46
N THR A 212 -5.77 3.38 0.57
CA THR A 212 -6.15 4.45 1.48
C THR A 212 -6.89 5.53 0.71
N SER A 213 -7.94 6.08 1.32
CA SER A 213 -8.63 7.25 0.79
C SER A 213 -8.94 8.20 1.93
N TYR A 214 -8.52 9.46 1.79
CA TYR A 214 -8.95 10.54 2.66
C TYR A 214 -9.83 11.51 1.87
N ASN A 215 -10.98 11.83 2.43
CA ASN A 215 -11.87 12.86 1.94
C ASN A 215 -12.22 13.81 3.09
N GLN A 216 -12.28 15.09 2.78
CA GLN A 216 -12.77 16.09 3.71
C GLN A 216 -13.70 17.05 2.99
N ASP A 217 -14.82 17.36 3.65
CA ASP A 217 -15.76 18.38 3.25
C ASP A 217 -15.87 19.41 4.38
N VAL A 218 -15.62 20.68 4.07
CA VAL A 218 -15.80 21.80 5.00
C VAL A 218 -16.82 22.77 4.42
N THR A 219 -17.80 23.15 5.23
CA THR A 219 -18.82 24.15 4.88
C THR A 219 -18.69 25.34 5.80
N TYR A 220 -18.52 26.52 5.20
CA TYR A 220 -18.42 27.80 5.91
C TYR A 220 -19.68 28.61 5.68
N HIS A 221 -20.27 29.11 6.77
CA HIS A 221 -21.38 30.04 6.76
C HIS A 221 -20.90 31.41 7.21
N GLN A 222 -20.99 32.37 6.30
CA GLN A 222 -20.60 33.75 6.53
C GLN A 222 -21.73 34.54 7.17
N ASN A 223 -21.37 35.55 7.96
CA ASN A 223 -22.32 36.46 8.59
C ASN A 223 -23.08 37.26 7.51
N LYS A 224 -24.39 37.45 7.70
CA LYS A 224 -25.22 38.27 6.80
C LYS A 224 -25.00 39.77 6.97
N LYS A 225 -24.59 40.21 8.17
CA LYS A 225 -24.37 41.62 8.52
C LYS A 225 -22.95 42.09 8.25
N TYR A 226 -21.96 41.20 8.41
CA TYR A 226 -20.55 41.52 8.27
C TYR A 226 -19.86 40.57 7.29
N ASP A 227 -19.63 41.07 6.07
CA ASP A 227 -18.90 40.35 5.04
C ASP A 227 -17.48 40.07 5.51
N GLY A 228 -17.07 38.81 5.43
CA GLY A 228 -15.78 38.30 5.90
C GLY A 228 -15.90 37.35 7.09
N ASP A 229 -16.89 37.54 7.97
CA ASP A 229 -16.97 36.84 9.26
C ASP A 229 -17.56 35.43 9.11
N ILE A 230 -16.82 34.39 9.52
CA ILE A 230 -17.29 33.00 9.50
C ILE A 230 -18.05 32.71 10.81
N VAL A 231 -19.38 32.59 10.76
CA VAL A 231 -20.21 32.36 11.96
C VAL A 231 -20.23 30.89 12.34
N VAL A 232 -20.35 30.01 11.35
CA VAL A 232 -20.37 28.56 11.57
C VAL A 232 -19.50 27.89 10.53
N CYS A 233 -18.63 26.99 10.98
CA CYS A 233 -17.91 26.07 10.13
C CYS A 233 -18.23 24.64 10.52
N ARG A 234 -18.55 23.79 9.55
CA ARG A 234 -18.79 22.37 9.74
C ARG A 234 -17.81 21.57 8.89
N THR A 235 -17.14 20.63 9.51
CA THR A 235 -16.13 19.77 8.89
C THR A 235 -16.56 18.33 9.03
N ARG A 236 -16.45 17.57 7.94
CA ARG A 236 -16.55 16.12 7.93
C ARG A 236 -15.33 15.54 7.26
N GLU A 237 -14.63 14.66 7.95
CA GLU A 237 -13.46 13.94 7.47
C GLU A 237 -13.78 12.45 7.44
N ASN A 238 -13.42 11.80 6.34
CA ASN A 238 -13.52 10.36 6.20
C ASN A 238 -12.18 9.83 5.73
N PHE A 239 -11.57 8.98 6.55
CA PHE A 239 -10.40 8.21 6.19
C PHE A 239 -10.81 6.73 6.08
N ASN A 240 -10.56 6.10 4.93
CA ASN A 240 -10.84 4.68 4.71
C ASN A 240 -9.55 3.93 4.40
N LEU A 241 -9.38 2.77 5.04
CA LEU A 241 -8.37 1.79 4.74
C LEU A 241 -9.05 0.50 4.30
N LYS A 242 -9.03 0.24 2.99
CA LYS A 242 -9.71 -0.89 2.37
C LYS A 242 -8.70 -1.93 1.86
N SER A 243 -8.97 -3.20 2.15
CA SER A 243 -8.25 -4.32 1.55
C SER A 243 -8.77 -4.61 0.14
N GLN A 244 -7.84 -4.85 -0.78
CA GLN A 244 -8.17 -5.37 -2.11
C GLN A 244 -8.35 -6.91 -2.11
N PHE A 245 -7.95 -7.58 -1.03
CA PHE A 245 -8.05 -9.05 -0.88
C PHE A 245 -9.38 -9.51 -0.31
N ASN A 246 -9.99 -8.67 0.52
CA ASN A 246 -11.22 -8.98 1.22
C ASN A 246 -12.12 -7.75 1.24
N GLU A 247 -13.21 -7.80 0.48
CA GLU A 247 -14.21 -6.74 0.45
C GLU A 247 -14.88 -6.51 1.82
N ASN A 248 -14.81 -7.49 2.72
CA ASN A 248 -15.33 -7.41 4.08
C ASN A 248 -14.31 -6.88 5.10
N TRP A 249 -13.12 -6.51 4.65
CA TRP A 249 -12.12 -5.85 5.48
C TRP A 249 -11.96 -4.40 5.03
N ASN A 250 -12.66 -3.51 5.73
CA ASN A 250 -12.56 -2.06 5.53
C ASN A 250 -12.65 -1.36 6.88
N LEU A 251 -11.62 -0.59 7.20
CA LEU A 251 -11.60 0.24 8.40
C LEU A 251 -11.89 1.69 8.01
N LYS A 252 -12.88 2.27 8.67
CA LYS A 252 -13.32 3.65 8.46
C LYS A 252 -13.11 4.47 9.71
N ILE A 253 -12.58 5.67 9.52
CA ILE A 253 -12.48 6.69 10.54
C ILE A 253 -13.27 7.88 10.04
N GLU A 254 -14.26 8.29 10.83
CA GLU A 254 -15.10 9.43 10.55
C GLU A 254 -14.93 10.46 11.67
N SER A 255 -14.55 11.67 11.30
CA SER A 255 -14.40 12.80 12.20
C SER A 255 -15.36 13.90 11.77
N VAL A 256 -16.14 14.41 12.72
CA VAL A 256 -17.02 15.55 12.52
C VAL A 256 -16.62 16.63 13.51
N SER A 257 -16.40 17.84 13.01
CA SER A 257 -16.18 18.99 13.87
C SER A 257 -17.01 20.19 13.44
N GLN A 258 -17.30 21.05 14.39
CA GLN A 258 -18.03 22.27 14.19
C GLN A 258 -17.41 23.36 15.05
N PHE A 259 -17.27 24.58 14.53
CA PHE A 259 -17.03 25.73 15.38
C PHE A 259 -18.00 26.86 15.07
N GLU A 260 -18.53 27.46 16.14
CA GLU A 260 -19.60 28.46 16.15
C GLU A 260 -19.10 29.73 16.84
N MET A 261 -19.35 30.89 16.24
CA MET A 261 -19.00 32.19 16.81
C MET A 261 -19.96 32.53 17.95
N GLU A 262 -19.43 32.70 19.16
CA GLU A 262 -20.19 33.07 20.35
C GLU A 262 -20.17 34.59 20.57
N LYS A 263 -19.01 35.22 20.35
CA LYS A 263 -18.83 36.65 20.57
C LYS A 263 -17.91 37.27 19.52
N ARG A 264 -18.21 38.53 19.17
CA ARG A 264 -17.38 39.38 18.32
C ARG A 264 -17.17 40.73 19.01
N ASP A 265 -15.94 41.00 19.42
CA ASP A 265 -15.56 42.25 20.06
C ASP A 265 -14.72 43.10 19.09
N LYS A 266 -15.05 44.38 19.00
CA LYS A 266 -14.28 45.37 18.24
C LYS A 266 -13.65 46.35 19.22
N ARG A 267 -12.32 46.52 19.16
CA ARG A 267 -11.59 47.43 20.04
C ARG A 267 -10.68 48.36 19.24
N TYR A 268 -10.66 49.63 19.62
CA TYR A 268 -9.66 50.59 19.16
C TYR A 268 -8.56 50.69 20.22
N MET A 269 -7.38 50.17 19.90
CA MET A 269 -6.29 50.08 20.87
C MET A 269 -4.95 50.39 20.20
N LYS A 270 -3.92 50.64 21.01
CA LYS A 270 -2.57 50.85 20.48
C LYS A 270 -2.16 49.65 19.62
N ARG A 271 -1.49 49.93 18.51
CA ARG A 271 -0.93 48.90 17.63
C ARG A 271 -0.08 47.93 18.44
N LEU A 272 -0.34 46.64 18.25
CA LEU A 272 0.46 45.58 18.88
C LEU A 272 1.79 45.40 18.13
N CYS A 273 1.77 45.55 16.81
CA CYS A 273 2.93 45.52 15.94
C CYS A 273 3.16 46.92 15.33
N PRO A 274 4.41 47.40 15.23
CA PRO A 274 4.77 48.54 14.40
C PRO A 274 4.24 48.39 12.97
N GLY A 275 3.94 49.51 12.31
CA GLY A 275 3.37 49.50 10.96
C GLY A 275 4.34 49.04 9.87
N ASN A 276 5.64 49.14 10.13
CA ASN A 276 6.71 48.80 9.20
C ASN A 276 7.24 47.37 9.36
N THR A 277 6.82 46.64 10.40
CA THR A 277 7.18 45.23 10.57
C THR A 277 6.27 44.33 9.75
N THR A 278 6.88 43.34 9.10
CA THR A 278 6.16 42.27 8.43
C THR A 278 5.37 41.43 9.45
N VAL A 279 4.36 40.70 8.97
CA VAL A 279 3.58 39.77 9.80
C VAL A 279 4.49 38.75 10.52
N GLY A 280 5.47 38.18 9.82
CA GLY A 280 6.41 37.20 10.38
C GLY A 280 7.39 37.77 11.40
N GLU A 281 7.87 39.01 11.21
CA GLU A 281 8.69 39.72 12.21
C GLU A 281 7.89 40.01 13.46
N CYS A 282 6.63 40.48 13.33
CA CYS A 282 5.81 40.71 14.52
C CYS A 282 5.57 39.43 15.32
N ALA A 283 5.28 38.31 14.65
CA ALA A 283 5.09 37.02 15.33
C ALA A 283 6.33 36.61 16.14
N ARG A 284 7.53 36.75 15.57
CA ARG A 284 8.79 36.36 16.22
C ARG A 284 9.26 37.36 17.28
N ASP A 285 9.39 38.63 16.90
CA ASP A 285 10.15 39.61 17.66
C ASP A 285 9.30 40.25 18.77
N ILE A 286 7.97 40.32 18.57
CA ILE A 286 7.05 40.95 19.52
C ILE A 286 6.32 39.90 20.37
N PHE A 287 5.84 38.83 19.74
CA PHE A 287 5.10 37.79 20.47
C PHE A 287 5.97 36.61 20.94
N GLY A 288 7.24 36.55 20.52
CA GLY A 288 8.17 35.48 20.90
C GLY A 288 7.78 34.12 20.31
N ALA A 289 7.08 34.09 19.18
CA ALA A 289 6.62 32.85 18.56
C ALA A 289 7.72 32.22 17.69
N THR A 290 7.89 30.91 17.80
CA THR A 290 8.86 30.14 17.03
C THR A 290 8.28 29.80 15.66
N PHE A 291 9.05 30.02 14.61
CA PHE A 291 8.68 29.64 13.25
C PHE A 291 8.74 28.12 13.06
N ILE A 292 7.64 27.53 12.59
CA ILE A 292 7.49 26.08 12.41
C ILE A 292 7.67 25.67 10.94
N GLY A 293 7.15 26.46 9.99
CA GLY A 293 7.29 26.23 8.55
C GLY A 293 6.31 27.03 7.69
N GLU A 294 6.51 26.99 6.38
CA GLU A 294 5.69 27.74 5.39
C GLU A 294 4.53 26.91 4.85
N ASN A 295 4.64 25.58 4.91
CA ASN A 295 3.66 24.66 4.36
C ASN A 295 3.45 23.43 5.27
N TRP A 296 2.33 22.74 5.07
CA TRP A 296 1.95 21.61 5.93
C TRP A 296 2.91 20.42 5.90
N LYS A 297 3.75 20.27 4.86
CA LYS A 297 4.77 19.21 4.82
C LYS A 297 5.89 19.50 5.84
N GLU A 298 6.36 20.75 5.90
CA GLU A 298 7.32 21.19 6.91
C GLU A 298 6.70 21.21 8.30
N ILE A 299 5.51 21.83 8.43
CA ILE A 299 4.83 21.99 9.71
C ILE A 299 4.57 20.65 10.38
N LYS A 300 4.01 19.67 9.65
CA LYS A 300 3.73 18.33 10.17
C LYS A 300 4.99 17.62 10.69
N SER A 301 6.14 17.83 10.05
CA SER A 301 7.40 17.17 10.43
C SER A 301 7.92 17.61 11.80
N LYS A 302 7.47 18.75 12.33
CA LYS A 302 7.87 19.28 13.64
C LYS A 302 6.99 18.79 14.79
N PHE A 303 5.84 18.18 14.50
CA PHE A 303 4.96 17.64 15.52
C PHE A 303 5.55 16.36 16.11
N VAL A 304 5.69 16.35 17.43
CA VAL A 304 5.91 15.15 18.21
C VAL A 304 4.54 14.50 18.38
N LEU A 305 4.33 13.41 17.67
CA LEU A 305 3.14 12.59 17.88
C LEU A 305 3.20 12.01 19.30
N PRO A 306 2.06 11.84 19.99
CA PRO A 306 2.05 11.20 21.29
C PRO A 306 2.76 9.84 21.20
N TYR A 307 3.95 9.74 21.81
CA TYR A 307 4.56 8.45 22.10
C TYR A 307 3.69 7.83 23.18
N THR A 308 2.85 6.87 22.82
CA THR A 308 2.23 6.02 23.83
C THR A 308 2.98 4.70 23.84
N ASP A 309 4.09 4.66 24.58
CA ASP A 309 4.84 3.44 24.96
C ASP A 309 4.01 2.43 25.77
N LEU A 310 2.68 2.59 25.86
CA LEU A 310 1.84 1.88 26.83
C LEU A 310 0.97 0.76 26.25
N ASP A 311 0.83 0.63 24.92
CA ASP A 311 -0.05 -0.40 24.31
C ASP A 311 0.50 -1.09 23.03
N SER A 312 1.76 -0.83 22.64
CA SER A 312 2.44 -1.64 21.61
C SER A 312 3.59 -2.39 22.24
N PHE A 313 3.57 -3.72 22.13
CA PHE A 313 4.68 -4.56 22.54
C PHE A 313 5.95 -4.13 21.78
N THR A 314 7.09 -4.19 22.47
CA THR A 314 8.41 -4.01 21.87
C THR A 314 8.70 -5.15 20.89
N TYR A 315 9.80 -5.04 20.13
CA TYR A 315 10.21 -6.11 19.23
C TYR A 315 10.44 -7.42 20.01
N ASN A 316 11.18 -7.34 21.12
CA ASN A 316 11.48 -8.50 21.96
C ASN A 316 10.23 -9.09 22.65
N GLN A 317 9.27 -8.26 23.05
CA GLN A 317 7.99 -8.75 23.60
C GLN A 317 7.13 -9.47 22.56
N TYR A 318 7.12 -8.99 21.31
CA TYR A 318 6.45 -9.71 20.23
C TYR A 318 7.17 -11.01 19.85
N LEU A 319 8.50 -11.07 19.98
CA LEU A 319 9.27 -12.30 19.81
C LEU A 319 8.99 -13.31 20.93
N GLU A 320 8.86 -12.86 22.17
CA GLU A 320 8.46 -13.70 23.31
C GLU A 320 7.09 -14.35 23.05
N ALA A 321 6.09 -13.54 22.67
CA ALA A 321 4.77 -14.07 22.28
C ALA A 321 4.84 -15.00 21.06
N TYR A 322 5.76 -14.74 20.11
CA TYR A 322 5.97 -15.61 18.96
C TYR A 322 6.58 -16.95 19.36
N ARG A 323 7.53 -16.95 20.29
CA ARG A 323 8.20 -18.14 20.82
C ARG A 323 7.19 -19.08 21.47
N GLU A 324 6.29 -18.55 22.32
CA GLU A 324 5.21 -19.32 22.95
C GLU A 324 4.34 -20.02 21.89
N VAL A 325 3.92 -19.30 20.84
CA VAL A 325 3.10 -19.86 19.75
C VAL A 325 3.89 -20.86 18.88
N SER A 326 5.19 -20.63 18.72
CA SER A 326 6.09 -21.49 17.93
C SER A 326 6.37 -22.83 18.64
N GLU A 327 6.51 -22.83 19.97
CA GLU A 327 6.62 -24.05 20.78
C GLU A 327 5.39 -24.95 20.64
N GLU A 328 4.19 -24.34 20.52
CA GLU A 328 2.94 -25.03 20.21
C GLU A 328 2.85 -25.53 18.74
N LYS A 329 3.87 -25.25 17.91
CA LYS A 329 3.95 -25.56 16.46
C LYS A 329 2.81 -24.95 15.64
N LEU A 330 2.19 -23.88 16.12
CA LEU A 330 1.11 -23.17 15.43
C LEU A 330 1.67 -22.12 14.45
N TYR A 331 0.91 -21.80 13.40
CA TYR A 331 1.21 -20.61 12.59
C TYR A 331 1.02 -19.37 13.45
N SER A 332 2.07 -18.56 13.55
CA SER A 332 2.02 -17.30 14.26
C SER A 332 1.78 -16.15 13.30
N ASP A 333 0.60 -15.57 13.42
CA ASP A 333 0.22 -14.33 12.73
C ASP A 333 0.93 -13.08 13.28
N LEU A 334 1.86 -13.24 14.23
CA LEU A 334 2.60 -12.15 14.85
C LEU A 334 3.72 -11.62 13.96
N PHE A 335 4.13 -12.33 12.90
CA PHE A 335 5.25 -11.94 12.03
C PHE A 335 5.14 -10.49 11.54
N GLY A 336 3.98 -10.09 11.01
CA GLY A 336 3.79 -8.71 10.57
C GLY A 336 3.88 -7.71 11.72
N GLN A 337 3.48 -8.08 12.95
CA GLN A 337 3.53 -7.20 14.12
C GLN A 337 4.97 -7.05 14.61
N ILE A 338 5.75 -8.14 14.60
CA ILE A 338 7.19 -8.16 14.89
C ILE A 338 7.95 -7.27 13.90
N VAL A 339 7.69 -7.38 12.59
CA VAL A 339 8.34 -6.52 11.59
C VAL A 339 7.98 -5.04 11.82
N SER A 340 6.73 -4.75 12.18
CA SER A 340 6.32 -3.37 12.46
C SER A 340 6.90 -2.78 13.73
N SER A 341 7.07 -3.56 14.80
CA SER A 341 7.76 -3.07 15.99
C SER A 341 9.25 -2.90 15.71
N GLY A 342 9.86 -3.86 15.01
CA GLY A 342 11.27 -3.83 14.63
C GLY A 342 11.64 -2.64 13.75
N VAL A 343 10.69 -2.15 12.96
CA VAL A 343 10.81 -0.92 12.16
C VAL A 343 11.08 0.34 12.99
N ASP A 344 10.55 0.38 14.21
CA ASP A 344 10.73 1.49 15.16
C ASP A 344 11.85 1.17 16.17
N SER A 345 12.37 -0.07 16.17
CA SER A 345 13.42 -0.53 17.07
C SER A 345 14.80 0.02 16.73
N ASN A 346 15.62 0.14 17.76
CA ASN A 346 17.02 0.52 17.61
C ASN A 346 17.92 -0.71 17.43
N TYR A 347 19.18 -0.45 17.07
CA TYR A 347 20.18 -1.49 16.86
C TYR A 347 20.38 -2.43 18.07
N GLU A 348 20.39 -1.90 19.30
CA GLU A 348 20.63 -2.72 20.50
C GLU A 348 19.46 -3.68 20.76
N GLU A 349 18.22 -3.25 20.53
CA GLU A 349 17.04 -4.11 20.68
C GLU A 349 17.06 -5.29 19.70
N LEU A 350 17.43 -5.05 18.43
CA LEU A 350 17.58 -6.09 17.41
C LEU A 350 18.74 -7.04 17.72
N LYS A 351 19.84 -6.51 18.27
CA LYS A 351 21.01 -7.29 18.70
C LYS A 351 20.67 -8.19 19.88
N GLU A 352 19.99 -7.68 20.90
CA GLU A 352 19.55 -8.44 22.07
C GLU A 352 18.73 -9.67 21.65
N ALA A 353 17.84 -9.52 20.66
CA ALA A 353 17.03 -10.61 20.13
C ALA A 353 17.87 -11.80 19.64
N LEU A 354 19.01 -11.55 19.00
CA LEU A 354 19.90 -12.59 18.45
C LEU A 354 20.72 -13.31 19.53
N PHE A 355 21.06 -12.62 20.62
CA PHE A 355 21.89 -13.16 21.69
C PHE A 355 21.10 -13.70 22.88
N ASN A 356 19.77 -13.49 22.92
CA ASN A 356 18.94 -14.07 23.96
C ASN A 356 18.93 -15.62 23.85
N PRO A 357 19.42 -16.35 24.87
CA PRO A 357 19.50 -17.82 24.84
C PRO A 357 18.15 -18.51 24.60
N GLU A 358 17.06 -17.91 25.07
CA GLU A 358 15.72 -18.47 24.88
C GLU A 358 15.24 -18.42 23.42
N ASN A 359 15.92 -17.66 22.56
CA ASN A 359 15.57 -17.50 21.15
C ASN A 359 16.29 -18.47 20.22
N GLU A 360 17.11 -19.40 20.74
CA GLU A 360 17.90 -20.35 19.95
C GLU A 360 17.06 -21.09 18.90
N ASN A 361 15.84 -21.51 19.28
CA ASN A 361 14.93 -22.28 18.41
C ASN A 361 14.23 -21.44 17.34
N ILE A 362 14.29 -20.11 17.43
CA ILE A 362 13.62 -19.17 16.49
C ILE A 362 14.61 -18.18 15.86
N LEU A 363 15.92 -18.40 15.99
CA LEU A 363 16.96 -17.48 15.49
C LEU A 363 16.82 -17.22 13.98
N ASN A 364 16.42 -18.26 13.27
CA ASN A 364 16.08 -18.28 11.86
C ASN A 364 14.94 -17.29 11.51
N GLU A 365 13.84 -17.35 12.25
CA GLU A 365 12.71 -16.44 12.14
C GLU A 365 13.08 -15.01 12.51
N ILE A 366 13.96 -14.82 13.50
CA ILE A 366 14.50 -13.50 13.89
C ILE A 366 15.31 -12.90 12.75
N VAL A 367 16.14 -13.67 12.06
CA VAL A 367 16.87 -13.19 10.88
C VAL A 367 15.92 -12.80 9.75
N ASP A 368 14.84 -13.56 9.55
CA ASP A 368 13.82 -13.21 8.55
C ASP A 368 13.08 -11.91 8.89
N THR A 369 12.75 -11.67 10.17
CA THR A 369 12.11 -10.43 10.61
C THR A 369 13.07 -9.24 10.47
N ILE A 370 14.35 -9.38 10.84
CA ILE A 370 15.36 -8.33 10.67
C ILE A 370 15.56 -8.00 9.19
N ALA A 371 15.68 -9.01 8.33
CA ALA A 371 15.76 -8.80 6.88
C ALA A 371 14.48 -8.15 6.32
N ALA A 372 13.30 -8.52 6.83
CA ALA A 372 12.03 -7.93 6.42
C ALA A 372 11.85 -6.46 6.84
N ILE A 373 12.48 -6.02 7.94
CA ILE A 373 12.54 -4.60 8.32
C ILE A 373 13.24 -3.79 7.22
N GLY A 374 14.42 -4.26 6.79
CA GLY A 374 15.20 -3.67 5.69
C GLY A 374 15.43 -2.17 5.83
N ASP A 375 16.14 -1.79 6.88
CA ASP A 375 16.63 -0.43 7.12
C ASP A 375 18.15 -0.42 7.38
N GLU A 376 18.71 0.72 7.78
CA GLU A 376 20.14 0.84 8.09
C GLU A 376 20.56 -0.03 9.29
N ASN A 377 19.70 -0.16 10.30
CA ASN A 377 19.97 -0.98 11.47
C ASN A 377 20.02 -2.47 11.11
N ALA A 378 19.11 -2.95 10.25
CA ALA A 378 19.14 -4.32 9.75
C ALA A 378 20.45 -4.65 9.02
N PHE A 379 20.95 -3.75 8.17
CA PHE A 379 22.25 -3.92 7.49
C PHE A 379 23.42 -3.82 8.46
N LYS A 380 23.32 -2.99 9.51
CA LYS A 380 24.34 -2.93 10.56
C LYS A 380 24.43 -4.25 11.33
N ILE A 381 23.29 -4.85 11.69
CA ILE A 381 23.21 -6.18 12.30
C ILE A 381 23.85 -7.24 11.39
N LEU A 382 23.54 -7.22 10.09
CA LEU A 382 24.18 -8.10 9.11
C LEU A 382 25.72 -7.97 9.15
N LYS A 383 26.24 -6.74 9.02
CA LYS A 383 27.68 -6.48 8.87
C LYS A 383 28.46 -6.75 10.14
N GLU A 384 27.92 -6.40 11.30
CA GLU A 384 28.65 -6.49 12.58
C GLU A 384 28.41 -7.80 13.34
N ILE A 385 27.29 -8.47 13.12
CA ILE A 385 26.90 -9.68 13.87
C ILE A 385 26.83 -10.89 12.95
N LEU A 386 25.90 -10.91 11.99
CA LEU A 386 25.60 -12.14 11.25
C LEU A 386 26.80 -12.67 10.45
N ILE A 387 27.58 -11.77 9.83
CA ILE A 387 28.81 -12.14 9.09
C ILE A 387 29.84 -12.83 9.99
N VAL A 388 29.91 -12.45 11.26
CA VAL A 388 30.87 -13.00 12.23
C VAL A 388 30.36 -14.31 12.82
N GLU A 389 29.06 -14.40 13.10
CA GLU A 389 28.45 -15.51 13.84
C GLU A 389 28.20 -16.76 12.98
N SER A 390 27.57 -16.62 11.80
CA SER A 390 27.16 -17.80 11.02
C SER A 390 26.94 -17.51 9.54
N LYS A 391 27.66 -18.26 8.69
CA LYS A 391 27.47 -18.26 7.23
C LYS A 391 26.03 -18.63 6.83
N GLU A 392 25.38 -19.55 7.56
CA GLU A 392 24.01 -19.96 7.24
C GLU A 392 23.01 -18.83 7.48
N LEU A 393 23.19 -18.05 8.56
CA LEU A 393 22.34 -16.89 8.85
C LEU A 393 22.54 -15.76 7.84
N VAL A 394 23.76 -15.56 7.33
CA VAL A 394 24.03 -14.59 6.25
C VAL A 394 23.31 -14.98 4.96
N LEU A 395 23.37 -16.26 4.56
CA LEU A 395 22.66 -16.75 3.38
C LEU A 395 21.14 -16.57 3.56
N ARG A 396 20.62 -16.88 4.75
CA ARG A 396 19.21 -16.67 5.08
C ARG A 396 18.80 -15.19 5.00
N PHE A 397 19.61 -14.29 5.56
CA PHE A 397 19.38 -12.85 5.45
C PHE A 397 19.36 -12.40 3.97
N ALA A 398 20.31 -12.87 3.17
CA ALA A 398 20.41 -12.55 1.75
C ALA A 398 19.20 -13.03 0.94
N GLU A 399 18.59 -14.16 1.30
CA GLU A 399 17.33 -14.61 0.71
C GLU A 399 16.14 -13.76 1.18
N SER A 400 16.04 -13.53 2.49
CA SER A 400 14.87 -12.90 3.13
C SER A 400 14.76 -11.39 2.87
N ILE A 401 15.88 -10.69 2.64
CA ILE A 401 15.90 -9.25 2.31
C ILE A 401 15.17 -8.94 1.00
N ALA A 402 15.07 -9.91 0.08
CA ALA A 402 14.28 -9.77 -1.15
C ALA A 402 12.80 -9.45 -0.87
N TYR A 403 12.30 -9.86 0.30
CA TYR A 403 10.94 -9.65 0.77
C TYR A 403 10.81 -8.48 1.75
N THR A 404 11.82 -7.62 1.85
CA THR A 404 11.79 -6.42 2.71
C THR A 404 10.48 -5.63 2.54
N SER A 405 9.92 -5.17 3.65
CA SER A 405 8.73 -4.30 3.66
C SER A 405 9.04 -2.87 3.18
N ARG A 406 10.33 -2.49 3.07
CA ARG A 406 10.76 -1.11 2.77
C ARG A 406 11.74 -1.08 1.61
N ILE A 407 11.31 -0.50 0.48
CA ILE A 407 12.20 -0.22 -0.65
C ILE A 407 12.45 1.29 -0.68
N SER A 408 13.69 1.66 -0.38
CA SER A 408 14.18 3.04 -0.42
C SER A 408 15.48 3.11 -1.23
N ASP A 409 15.84 4.30 -1.72
CA ASP A 409 17.11 4.48 -2.45
C ASP A 409 18.33 4.13 -1.57
N LYS A 410 18.22 4.31 -0.24
CA LYS A 410 19.23 3.87 0.72
C LYS A 410 19.42 2.35 0.69
N ILE A 411 18.33 1.58 0.75
CA ILE A 411 18.39 0.11 0.72
C ILE A 411 18.90 -0.41 -0.62
N VAL A 412 18.49 0.22 -1.72
CA VAL A 412 19.00 -0.09 -3.06
C VAL A 412 20.51 0.12 -3.14
N THR A 413 21.02 1.16 -2.47
CA THR A 413 22.47 1.46 -2.41
C THR A 413 23.21 0.46 -1.52
N LEU A 414 22.67 0.13 -0.34
CA LEU A 414 23.25 -0.85 0.59
C LEU A 414 23.33 -2.24 -0.04
N MET A 415 22.27 -2.68 -0.73
CA MET A 415 22.27 -3.96 -1.46
C MET A 415 23.34 -3.98 -2.57
N LYS A 416 23.48 -2.89 -3.33
CA LYS A 416 24.50 -2.77 -4.38
C LYS A 416 25.91 -2.88 -3.77
N SER A 417 26.18 -2.10 -2.73
CA SER A 417 27.46 -2.13 -2.00
C SER A 417 27.78 -3.54 -1.52
N TRP A 418 26.80 -4.25 -0.94
CA TRP A 418 27.01 -5.60 -0.45
C TRP A 418 27.28 -6.62 -1.57
N LEU A 419 26.59 -6.49 -2.70
CA LEU A 419 26.83 -7.30 -3.89
C LEU A 419 28.24 -7.08 -4.46
N ASP A 420 28.70 -5.83 -4.49
CA ASP A 420 30.04 -5.45 -4.99
C ASP A 420 31.17 -5.89 -4.04
N GLU A 421 30.94 -5.82 -2.72
CA GLU A 421 31.89 -6.24 -1.67
C GLU A 421 32.04 -7.77 -1.56
N THR A 422 31.06 -8.54 -2.02
CA THR A 422 31.00 -10.00 -1.80
C THR A 422 31.84 -10.79 -2.81
N ASN A 423 32.79 -11.59 -2.29
CA ASN A 423 33.60 -12.51 -3.08
C ASN A 423 33.11 -13.98 -3.04
N ASP A 424 32.18 -14.33 -2.14
CA ASP A 424 31.61 -15.68 -2.06
C ASP A 424 30.63 -15.90 -3.22
N LYS A 425 30.93 -16.86 -4.11
CA LYS A 425 30.14 -17.14 -5.32
C LYS A 425 28.69 -17.55 -5.01
N THR A 426 28.47 -18.35 -3.96
CA THR A 426 27.13 -18.80 -3.58
C THR A 426 26.31 -17.64 -3.05
N LEU A 427 26.88 -16.83 -2.15
CA LEU A 427 26.22 -15.63 -1.63
C LEU A 427 25.96 -14.62 -2.75
N LYS A 428 26.93 -14.41 -3.64
CA LYS A 428 26.80 -13.48 -4.77
C LYS A 428 25.63 -13.86 -5.69
N ASN A 429 25.43 -15.15 -5.98
CA ASN A 429 24.30 -15.62 -6.76
C ASN A 429 22.94 -15.34 -6.08
N ILE A 430 22.86 -15.53 -4.77
CA ILE A 430 21.66 -15.17 -3.99
C ILE A 430 21.43 -13.66 -4.02
N LEU A 431 22.49 -12.86 -3.81
CA LEU A 431 22.40 -11.41 -3.83
C LEU A 431 21.95 -10.85 -5.19
N TYR A 432 22.43 -11.40 -6.30
CA TYR A 432 21.94 -11.02 -7.64
C TYR A 432 20.43 -11.22 -7.77
N ARG A 433 19.92 -12.38 -7.34
CA ARG A 433 18.49 -12.71 -7.39
C ARG A 433 17.68 -11.80 -6.47
N SER A 434 18.10 -11.65 -5.21
CA SER A 434 17.43 -10.79 -4.23
C SER A 434 17.44 -9.32 -4.62
N TYR A 435 18.55 -8.82 -5.15
CA TYR A 435 18.65 -7.45 -5.63
C TYR A 435 17.78 -7.23 -6.88
N GLY A 436 17.77 -8.20 -7.81
CA GLY A 436 16.86 -8.18 -8.97
C GLY A 436 15.39 -8.10 -8.56
N ILE A 437 14.96 -8.85 -7.55
CA ILE A 437 13.59 -8.77 -6.99
C ILE A 437 13.32 -7.38 -6.37
N ILE A 438 14.25 -6.83 -5.59
CA ILE A 438 14.13 -5.48 -5.01
C ILE A 438 14.00 -4.43 -6.12
N LEU A 439 14.81 -4.52 -7.18
CA LEU A 439 14.77 -3.61 -8.31
C LEU A 439 13.48 -3.73 -9.12
N ARG A 440 12.96 -4.95 -9.33
CA ARG A 440 11.64 -5.16 -9.95
C ARG A 440 10.55 -4.47 -9.13
N ARG A 441 10.56 -4.70 -7.82
CA ARG A 441 9.60 -4.10 -6.90
C ARG A 441 9.71 -2.57 -6.92
N LYS A 442 10.93 -2.00 -6.97
CA LYS A 442 11.18 -0.55 -7.18
C LYS A 442 10.51 -0.04 -8.47
N CYS A 443 10.67 -0.76 -9.58
CA CYS A 443 10.00 -0.41 -10.83
C CYS A 443 8.48 -0.42 -10.69
N GLU A 444 7.90 -1.30 -9.89
CA GLU A 444 6.45 -1.43 -9.71
C GLU A 444 5.85 -0.45 -8.68
N MET A 445 6.67 0.25 -7.87
CA MET A 445 6.21 1.13 -6.79
C MET A 445 5.30 2.27 -7.23
N THR A 446 5.54 2.87 -8.40
CA THR A 446 4.78 4.02 -8.90
C THR A 446 4.58 3.93 -10.41
N LEU A 447 3.54 4.58 -10.93
CA LEU A 447 3.35 4.67 -12.38
C LEU A 447 4.55 5.34 -13.08
N SER A 448 5.20 6.31 -12.43
CA SER A 448 6.38 7.00 -12.95
C SER A 448 7.58 6.07 -13.08
N THR A 449 7.92 5.35 -12.00
CA THR A 449 9.04 4.38 -12.00
C THR A 449 8.75 3.22 -12.95
N LYS A 450 7.50 2.74 -13.00
CA LYS A 450 7.08 1.69 -13.95
C LYS A 450 7.33 2.13 -15.39
N ASN A 451 6.88 3.34 -15.73
CA ASN A 451 7.10 3.90 -17.06
C ASN A 451 8.59 4.14 -17.35
N ALA A 452 9.38 4.54 -16.36
CA ALA A 452 10.82 4.71 -16.51
C ALA A 452 11.52 3.39 -16.81
N CYS A 453 11.26 2.33 -16.03
CA CYS A 453 11.83 1.00 -16.26
C CYS A 453 11.38 0.37 -17.59
N GLN A 454 10.09 0.47 -17.93
CA GLN A 454 9.58 0.00 -19.22
C GLN A 454 10.25 0.70 -20.40
N LYS A 455 10.52 2.00 -20.29
CA LYS A 455 11.21 2.78 -21.32
C LYS A 455 12.74 2.71 -21.24
N SER A 456 13.30 1.85 -20.38
CA SER A 456 14.74 1.74 -20.15
C SER A 456 15.40 3.06 -19.73
N LYS A 457 14.73 3.87 -18.90
CA LYS A 457 15.22 5.19 -18.43
C LYS A 457 15.67 5.20 -16.97
N ASP A 458 15.48 4.12 -16.21
CA ASP A 458 15.94 4.06 -14.82
C ASP A 458 17.45 3.74 -14.78
N PRO A 459 18.29 4.64 -14.25
CA PRO A 459 19.74 4.48 -14.32
C PRO A 459 20.25 3.31 -13.49
N ILE A 460 19.70 3.09 -12.30
CA ILE A 460 20.16 2.06 -11.37
C ILE A 460 19.82 0.67 -11.91
N VAL A 461 18.59 0.50 -12.40
CA VAL A 461 18.14 -0.78 -12.97
C VAL A 461 18.93 -1.11 -14.23
N ASN A 462 19.18 -0.13 -15.11
CA ASN A 462 19.96 -0.36 -16.32
C ASN A 462 21.44 -0.66 -16.03
N GLU A 463 22.03 -0.03 -15.01
CA GLU A 463 23.39 -0.33 -14.57
C GLU A 463 23.50 -1.78 -14.08
N PHE A 464 22.57 -2.22 -13.22
CA PHE A 464 22.51 -3.61 -12.78
C PHE A 464 22.38 -4.59 -13.95
N ILE A 465 21.51 -4.31 -14.92
CA ILE A 465 21.34 -5.15 -16.11
C ILE A 465 22.64 -5.22 -16.90
N LYS A 466 23.32 -4.08 -17.09
CA LYS A 466 24.60 -4.01 -17.78
C LYS A 466 25.66 -4.84 -17.05
N ASP A 467 25.76 -4.70 -15.72
CA ASP A 467 26.69 -5.46 -14.90
C ASP A 467 26.48 -6.97 -15.04
N VAL A 468 25.22 -7.44 -14.99
CA VAL A 468 24.90 -8.87 -15.17
C VAL A 468 25.28 -9.35 -16.57
N ILE A 469 25.01 -8.57 -17.62
CA ILE A 469 25.35 -8.92 -19.00
C ILE A 469 26.87 -8.98 -19.22
N GLU A 470 27.63 -8.09 -18.58
CA GLU A 470 29.09 -7.99 -18.76
C GLU A 470 29.86 -9.01 -17.91
N LYS A 471 29.35 -9.36 -16.72
CA LYS A 471 30.08 -10.17 -15.73
C LYS A 471 29.68 -11.64 -15.72
N GLU A 472 28.45 -11.96 -16.10
CA GLU A 472 27.94 -13.33 -16.11
C GLU A 472 27.89 -13.90 -17.53
N ASN A 473 27.95 -15.22 -17.66
CA ASN A 473 27.70 -15.84 -18.96
C ASN A 473 26.23 -15.65 -19.37
N ILE A 474 25.93 -15.79 -20.66
CA ILE A 474 24.60 -15.47 -21.21
C ILE A 474 23.48 -16.27 -20.50
N PHE A 475 23.69 -17.56 -20.24
CA PHE A 475 22.68 -18.43 -19.63
C PHE A 475 22.39 -18.03 -18.17
N ASP A 476 23.43 -17.88 -17.35
CA ASP A 476 23.30 -17.46 -15.95
C ASP A 476 22.78 -16.01 -15.84
N GLY A 477 23.21 -15.14 -16.76
CA GLY A 477 22.71 -13.77 -16.86
C GLY A 477 21.22 -13.72 -17.14
N LEU A 478 20.70 -14.50 -18.09
CA LEU A 478 19.25 -14.60 -18.36
C LEU A 478 18.49 -15.14 -17.14
N LYS A 479 19.03 -16.14 -16.44
CA LYS A 479 18.42 -16.65 -15.20
C LYS A 479 18.33 -15.60 -14.10
N ILE A 480 19.37 -14.79 -13.91
CA ILE A 480 19.37 -13.67 -12.95
C ILE A 480 18.34 -12.61 -13.38
N LEU A 481 18.35 -12.24 -14.66
CA LEU A 481 17.47 -11.21 -15.22
C LEU A 481 16.00 -11.63 -15.31
N LYS A 482 15.67 -12.92 -15.13
CA LYS A 482 14.28 -13.40 -15.05
C LYS A 482 13.46 -12.65 -13.99
N SER A 483 14.10 -12.29 -12.88
CA SER A 483 13.50 -11.45 -11.83
C SER A 483 13.07 -10.06 -12.33
N LEU A 484 13.64 -9.55 -13.43
CA LEU A 484 13.36 -8.24 -14.04
C LEU A 484 12.65 -8.36 -15.40
N SER A 485 11.87 -9.41 -15.60
CA SER A 485 11.19 -9.69 -16.88
C SER A 485 10.14 -8.64 -17.32
N ASN A 486 9.80 -7.69 -16.45
CA ASN A 486 8.94 -6.54 -16.73
C ASN A 486 9.69 -5.28 -17.21
N VAL A 487 11.03 -5.33 -17.33
CA VAL A 487 11.88 -4.19 -17.71
C VAL A 487 12.22 -4.22 -19.20
N GLY A 488 12.06 -3.09 -19.89
CA GLY A 488 12.19 -3.02 -21.35
C GLY A 488 13.58 -3.40 -21.88
N SER A 489 14.66 -3.10 -21.13
CA SER A 489 16.03 -3.48 -21.50
C SER A 489 16.26 -5.00 -21.39
N VAL A 490 15.69 -5.64 -20.37
CA VAL A 490 15.73 -7.11 -20.22
C VAL A 490 14.94 -7.79 -21.33
N ILE A 491 13.75 -7.29 -21.66
CA ILE A 491 12.94 -7.82 -22.77
C ILE A 491 13.69 -7.70 -24.10
N LYS A 492 14.32 -6.55 -24.37
CA LYS A 492 15.15 -6.35 -25.58
C LYS A 492 16.31 -7.32 -25.65
N TYR A 493 16.98 -7.56 -24.52
CA TYR A 493 18.06 -8.55 -24.44
C TYR A 493 17.56 -9.98 -24.69
N ALA A 494 16.46 -10.40 -24.06
CA ALA A 494 15.89 -11.73 -24.29
C ALA A 494 15.47 -11.96 -25.76
N LYS A 495 14.95 -10.93 -26.44
CA LYS A 495 14.55 -11.01 -27.86
C LYS A 495 15.70 -11.38 -28.82
N THR A 496 16.96 -11.16 -28.45
CA THR A 496 18.10 -11.47 -29.31
C THR A 496 18.38 -12.97 -29.39
N PHE A 497 17.96 -13.75 -28.40
CA PHE A 497 18.30 -15.17 -28.28
C PHE A 497 17.19 -16.13 -28.72
N ILE A 498 16.05 -15.61 -29.17
CA ILE A 498 14.94 -16.43 -29.68
C ILE A 498 14.96 -16.57 -31.20
N CYS A 499 14.78 -17.80 -31.67
CA CYS A 499 14.87 -18.21 -33.08
C CYS A 499 16.15 -17.67 -33.74
N ASP A 500 17.27 -17.77 -33.03
CA ASP A 500 18.59 -17.31 -33.44
C ASP A 500 19.46 -18.49 -33.89
N SER A 501 20.37 -18.27 -34.83
CA SER A 501 21.24 -19.33 -35.37
C SER A 501 22.44 -19.67 -34.50
N SER A 502 22.80 -18.79 -33.57
CA SER A 502 24.04 -18.89 -32.78
C SER A 502 23.83 -19.30 -31.33
N SER A 503 22.59 -19.22 -30.84
CA SER A 503 22.25 -19.42 -29.44
C SER A 503 21.83 -20.88 -29.18
N PRO A 504 22.46 -21.61 -28.25
CA PRO A 504 21.98 -22.93 -27.82
C PRO A 504 20.53 -22.91 -27.32
N ILE A 505 19.86 -24.07 -27.38
CA ILE A 505 18.44 -24.21 -27.01
C ILE A 505 18.18 -23.85 -25.54
N GLU A 506 19.15 -24.06 -24.64
CA GLU A 506 19.05 -23.69 -23.22
C GLU A 506 18.98 -22.18 -23.02
N ILE A 507 19.73 -21.43 -23.84
CA ILE A 507 19.71 -19.96 -23.84
C ILE A 507 18.37 -19.45 -24.39
N GLU A 508 17.88 -20.07 -25.45
CA GLU A 508 16.56 -19.75 -26.02
C GLU A 508 15.44 -19.99 -25.01
N ILE A 509 15.46 -21.11 -24.27
CA ILE A 509 14.48 -21.40 -23.21
C ILE A 509 14.55 -20.34 -22.10
N ALA A 510 15.74 -20.01 -21.59
CA ALA A 510 15.88 -18.97 -20.56
C ALA A 510 15.38 -17.60 -21.04
N ALA A 511 15.59 -17.27 -22.31
CA ALA A 511 15.06 -16.06 -22.93
C ALA A 511 13.53 -16.11 -23.09
N LEU A 512 12.97 -17.24 -23.53
CA LEU A 512 11.52 -17.45 -23.62
C LEU A 512 10.85 -17.34 -22.26
N GLU A 513 11.46 -17.88 -21.20
CA GLU A 513 10.97 -17.73 -19.83
C GLU A 513 10.83 -16.26 -19.43
N ILE A 514 11.80 -15.39 -19.74
CA ILE A 514 11.66 -13.93 -19.55
C ILE A 514 10.46 -13.39 -20.32
N LEU A 515 10.31 -13.79 -21.59
CA LEU A 515 9.29 -13.28 -22.50
C LEU A 515 7.86 -13.74 -22.17
N THR A 516 7.68 -14.68 -21.23
CA THR A 516 6.35 -15.00 -20.65
C THR A 516 5.66 -13.78 -20.04
N GLU A 517 6.40 -12.76 -19.64
CA GLU A 517 5.85 -11.53 -19.03
C GLU A 517 5.78 -10.32 -19.96
N ILE A 518 6.04 -10.52 -21.26
CA ILE A 518 6.14 -9.40 -22.20
C ILE A 518 4.87 -8.54 -22.21
N GLY A 519 5.03 -7.22 -22.09
CA GLY A 519 3.93 -6.26 -22.17
C GLY A 519 3.46 -6.02 -23.61
N ASP A 520 2.24 -5.50 -23.79
CA ASP A 520 1.72 -5.19 -25.13
C ASP A 520 2.54 -4.08 -25.83
N ASN A 521 3.11 -3.15 -25.07
CA ASN A 521 3.97 -2.07 -25.59
C ASN A 521 5.29 -2.58 -26.18
N ASP A 522 5.76 -3.74 -25.70
CA ASP A 522 7.00 -4.37 -26.16
C ASP A 522 6.71 -5.46 -27.20
N TRP A 523 5.46 -5.66 -27.59
CA TRP A 523 5.06 -6.64 -28.60
C TRP A 523 5.17 -6.05 -30.02
N ASP A 524 5.76 -6.80 -30.94
CA ASP A 524 5.90 -6.40 -32.35
C ASP A 524 5.70 -7.59 -33.31
N ASP A 525 5.55 -7.30 -34.60
CA ASP A 525 5.35 -8.32 -35.64
C ASP A 525 6.56 -9.25 -35.81
N VAL A 526 7.77 -8.73 -35.56
CA VAL A 526 9.02 -9.52 -35.62
C VAL A 526 8.99 -10.62 -34.57
N MET A 527 8.56 -10.26 -33.35
CA MET A 527 8.39 -11.17 -32.24
C MET A 527 7.32 -12.23 -32.54
N THR A 528 6.17 -11.80 -33.07
CA THR A 528 5.12 -12.73 -33.52
C THR A 528 5.67 -13.74 -34.52
N LYS A 529 6.44 -13.28 -35.51
CA LYS A 529 7.04 -14.16 -36.52
C LYS A 529 8.06 -15.12 -35.91
N LYS A 530 8.94 -14.66 -35.03
CA LYS A 530 9.94 -15.50 -34.35
C LYS A 530 9.27 -16.60 -33.51
N LEU A 531 8.28 -16.27 -32.69
CA LEU A 531 7.55 -17.25 -31.89
C LEU A 531 6.74 -18.23 -32.73
N ILE A 532 6.11 -17.77 -33.82
CA ILE A 532 5.43 -18.66 -34.76
C ILE A 532 6.43 -19.59 -35.45
N ASN A 533 7.65 -19.12 -35.75
CA ASN A 533 8.69 -19.96 -36.32
C ASN A 533 9.19 -21.01 -35.32
N ILE A 534 9.33 -20.67 -34.04
CA ILE A 534 9.62 -21.60 -32.93
C ILE A 534 8.52 -22.66 -32.87
N PHE A 535 7.26 -22.23 -32.76
CA PHE A 535 6.10 -23.12 -32.75
C PHE A 535 6.04 -24.07 -33.95
N ARG A 536 6.39 -23.58 -35.15
CA ARG A 536 6.39 -24.38 -36.39
C ARG A 536 7.65 -25.20 -36.63
N ASP A 537 8.66 -25.07 -35.77
CA ASP A 537 9.98 -25.67 -35.94
C ASP A 537 10.64 -25.28 -37.28
N THR A 538 10.64 -23.97 -37.57
CA THR A 538 11.20 -23.40 -38.82
C THR A 538 12.35 -22.43 -38.57
N CYS A 539 12.86 -22.42 -37.33
CA CYS A 539 14.09 -21.72 -36.99
C CYS A 539 15.30 -22.44 -37.59
N SER A 540 16.43 -21.73 -37.70
CA SER A 540 17.69 -22.33 -38.19
C SER A 540 18.23 -23.43 -37.28
N GLN A 541 17.94 -23.32 -35.98
CA GLN A 541 18.23 -24.35 -35.00
C GLN A 541 16.99 -25.22 -34.75
N GLN A 542 17.20 -26.51 -34.53
CA GLN A 542 16.12 -27.45 -34.23
C GLN A 542 15.49 -27.12 -32.87
N GLN A 543 14.16 -27.03 -32.84
CA GLN A 543 13.41 -26.65 -31.65
C GLN A 543 12.99 -27.89 -30.86
N ASN A 544 13.24 -27.90 -29.55
CA ASN A 544 12.74 -28.96 -28.67
C ASN A 544 11.28 -28.69 -28.24
N MET A 545 10.63 -29.69 -27.66
CA MET A 545 9.22 -29.55 -27.29
C MET A 545 8.98 -28.53 -26.15
N LEU A 546 9.97 -28.30 -25.26
CA LEU A 546 9.87 -27.29 -24.20
C LEU A 546 9.84 -25.85 -24.74
N SER A 547 10.76 -25.49 -25.62
CA SER A 547 10.80 -24.17 -26.29
C SER A 547 9.52 -23.89 -27.07
N LYS A 548 9.04 -24.88 -27.84
CA LYS A 548 7.75 -24.81 -28.56
C LYS A 548 6.57 -24.59 -27.63
N SER A 549 6.54 -25.28 -26.48
CA SER A 549 5.48 -25.16 -25.48
C SER A 549 5.46 -23.78 -24.81
N ILE A 550 6.61 -23.22 -24.45
CA ILE A 550 6.69 -21.86 -23.88
C ILE A 550 6.29 -20.82 -24.94
N ALA A 551 6.67 -21.01 -26.20
CA ALA A 551 6.22 -20.14 -27.29
C ALA A 551 4.69 -20.17 -27.46
N ILE A 552 4.05 -21.34 -27.32
CA ILE A 552 2.58 -21.46 -27.30
C ILE A 552 2.00 -20.63 -26.16
N ASP A 553 2.53 -20.75 -24.94
CA ASP A 553 2.03 -20.02 -23.77
C ASP A 553 2.10 -18.49 -24.01
N ILE A 554 3.24 -17.99 -24.52
CA ILE A 554 3.42 -16.57 -24.84
C ILE A 554 2.43 -16.12 -25.91
N LEU A 555 2.31 -16.87 -27.01
CA LEU A 555 1.42 -16.54 -28.13
C LEU A 555 -0.04 -16.51 -27.67
N LEU A 556 -0.49 -17.55 -26.96
CA LEU A 556 -1.88 -17.65 -26.47
C LEU A 556 -2.21 -16.48 -25.55
N GLY A 557 -1.30 -16.09 -24.65
CA GLY A 557 -1.46 -14.92 -23.77
C GLY A 557 -1.66 -13.58 -24.49
N LYS A 558 -1.29 -13.48 -25.78
CA LYS A 558 -1.40 -12.25 -26.59
C LYS A 558 -2.46 -12.29 -27.69
N THR A 559 -3.13 -13.42 -27.89
CA THR A 559 -4.10 -13.61 -28.98
C THR A 559 -5.24 -12.62 -28.98
N ARG A 560 -5.75 -12.23 -27.81
CA ARG A 560 -6.82 -11.24 -27.66
C ARG A 560 -6.46 -9.88 -28.24
N ASN A 561 -5.26 -9.38 -27.93
CA ASN A 561 -4.81 -8.06 -28.35
C ASN A 561 -4.30 -8.07 -29.79
N ASN A 562 -3.92 -9.25 -30.31
CA ASN A 562 -3.34 -9.43 -31.63
C ASN A 562 -4.02 -10.59 -32.36
N GLN A 563 -5.15 -10.31 -33.03
CA GLN A 563 -5.96 -11.33 -33.71
C GLN A 563 -5.16 -12.16 -34.73
N ASN A 564 -4.14 -11.56 -35.36
CA ASN A 564 -3.26 -12.23 -36.31
C ASN A 564 -2.60 -13.48 -35.72
N ILE A 565 -2.26 -13.49 -34.43
CA ILE A 565 -1.65 -14.64 -33.75
C ILE A 565 -2.55 -15.86 -33.85
N ALA A 566 -3.84 -15.70 -33.53
CA ALA A 566 -4.82 -16.78 -33.62
C ALA A 566 -4.90 -17.33 -35.06
N THR A 567 -4.89 -16.45 -36.06
CA THR A 567 -4.92 -16.88 -37.46
C THR A 567 -3.66 -17.67 -37.86
N TYR A 568 -2.47 -17.26 -37.39
CA TYR A 568 -1.22 -17.98 -37.68
C TYR A 568 -1.17 -19.35 -37.02
N LEU A 569 -1.61 -19.46 -35.77
CA LEU A 569 -1.72 -20.72 -35.04
C LEU A 569 -2.68 -21.67 -35.75
N LEU A 570 -3.91 -21.21 -36.05
CA LEU A 570 -4.93 -22.04 -36.69
C LEU A 570 -4.62 -22.41 -38.14
N ARG A 571 -3.93 -21.56 -38.90
CA ARG A 571 -3.44 -21.93 -40.24
C ARG A 571 -2.37 -23.02 -40.22
N SER A 572 -1.75 -23.25 -39.08
CA SER A 572 -0.77 -24.34 -38.90
C SER A 572 -1.45 -25.68 -38.61
N GLU A 573 -2.75 -25.68 -38.29
CA GLU A 573 -3.54 -26.85 -37.94
C GLU A 573 -3.66 -27.79 -39.15
N LYS A 574 -3.10 -29.00 -39.05
CA LYS A 574 -3.15 -30.04 -40.09
C LYS A 574 -4.14 -31.13 -39.70
N VAL A 575 -4.71 -31.80 -40.70
CA VAL A 575 -5.63 -32.93 -40.49
C VAL A 575 -4.94 -34.13 -39.83
N LEU A 576 -3.64 -34.33 -40.12
CA LEU A 576 -2.79 -35.35 -39.51
C LEU A 576 -1.48 -34.68 -39.10
N PRO A 577 -1.36 -34.20 -37.85
CA PRO A 577 -0.12 -33.60 -37.38
C PRO A 577 0.97 -34.68 -37.20
N SER A 578 2.20 -34.34 -37.58
CA SER A 578 3.38 -35.20 -37.41
C SER A 578 3.94 -35.18 -35.98
N ASP A 579 3.66 -34.10 -35.24
CA ASP A 579 4.12 -33.86 -33.88
C ASP A 579 2.91 -33.93 -32.94
N ASN A 580 2.63 -35.12 -32.41
CA ASN A 580 1.43 -35.36 -31.61
C ASN A 580 1.49 -34.62 -30.28
N GLU A 581 2.67 -34.60 -29.63
CA GLU A 581 2.86 -33.95 -28.34
C GLU A 581 2.67 -32.44 -28.42
N LEU A 582 3.24 -31.79 -29.45
CA LEU A 582 3.06 -30.35 -29.69
C LEU A 582 1.60 -29.95 -29.81
N TRP A 583 0.86 -30.64 -30.67
CA TRP A 583 -0.54 -30.32 -30.92
C TRP A 583 -1.42 -30.68 -29.74
N ASN A 584 -1.12 -31.75 -29.00
CA ASN A 584 -1.84 -32.11 -27.78
C ASN A 584 -1.68 -31.01 -26.72
N TYR A 585 -0.45 -30.54 -26.52
CA TYR A 585 -0.16 -29.43 -25.63
C TYR A 585 -0.89 -28.16 -26.07
N PHE A 586 -0.82 -27.79 -27.35
CA PHE A 586 -1.54 -26.63 -27.89
C PHE A 586 -3.03 -26.67 -27.60
N TYR A 587 -3.70 -27.80 -27.86
CA TYR A 587 -5.13 -27.92 -27.58
C TYR A 587 -5.45 -27.90 -26.09
N SER A 588 -4.58 -28.50 -25.25
CA SER A 588 -4.71 -28.42 -23.79
C SER A 588 -4.58 -26.97 -23.31
N ALA A 589 -3.55 -26.26 -23.75
CA ALA A 589 -3.29 -24.87 -23.39
C ALA A 589 -4.40 -23.93 -23.87
N LEU A 590 -4.90 -24.14 -25.09
CA LEU A 590 -6.05 -23.41 -25.62
C LEU A 590 -7.32 -23.65 -24.78
N LYS A 591 -7.61 -24.91 -24.44
CA LYS A 591 -8.76 -25.26 -23.58
C LYS A 591 -8.61 -24.61 -22.19
N ASN A 592 -7.41 -24.67 -21.62
CA ASN A 592 -7.10 -24.08 -20.33
C ASN A 592 -7.31 -22.56 -20.33
N SER A 593 -6.72 -21.86 -21.32
CA SER A 593 -6.86 -20.42 -21.51
C SER A 593 -8.33 -19.97 -21.61
N ARG A 594 -9.16 -20.72 -22.36
CA ARG A 594 -10.60 -20.45 -22.49
C ARG A 594 -11.38 -20.69 -21.20
N SER A 595 -10.99 -21.70 -20.42
CA SER A 595 -11.70 -22.05 -19.19
C SER A 595 -11.46 -21.02 -18.06
N ASN A 596 -10.32 -20.33 -18.09
CA ASN A 596 -9.91 -19.41 -17.04
C ASN A 596 -10.21 -17.93 -17.33
N ASP A 597 -10.50 -17.58 -18.59
CA ASP A 597 -10.77 -16.22 -19.04
C ASP A 597 -11.95 -16.18 -20.03
N GLU A 598 -13.11 -15.70 -19.54
CA GLU A 598 -14.35 -15.56 -20.31
C GLU A 598 -14.17 -14.71 -21.58
N GLU A 599 -13.34 -13.67 -21.53
CA GLU A 599 -13.11 -12.78 -22.67
C GLU A 599 -12.26 -13.49 -23.74
N ASN A 600 -11.33 -14.36 -23.32
CA ASN A 600 -10.61 -15.24 -24.25
C ASN A 600 -11.54 -16.32 -24.83
N ASP A 601 -12.45 -16.89 -24.05
CA ASP A 601 -13.42 -17.86 -24.57
C ASP A 601 -14.29 -17.23 -25.66
N GLU A 602 -14.86 -16.04 -25.41
CA GLU A 602 -15.66 -15.32 -26.39
C GLU A 602 -14.86 -15.03 -27.68
N PHE A 603 -13.59 -14.61 -27.54
CA PHE A 603 -12.69 -14.39 -28.68
C PHE A 603 -12.50 -15.66 -29.51
N TRP A 604 -12.17 -16.78 -28.87
CA TRP A 604 -11.93 -18.04 -29.57
C TRP A 604 -13.19 -18.63 -30.19
N GLN A 605 -14.36 -18.47 -29.55
CA GLN A 605 -15.64 -18.84 -30.14
C GLN A 605 -15.89 -18.07 -31.44
N LYS A 606 -15.65 -16.75 -31.46
CA LYS A 606 -15.78 -15.92 -32.67
C LYS A 606 -14.81 -16.34 -33.77
N ILE A 607 -13.53 -16.57 -33.44
CA ILE A 607 -12.50 -17.01 -34.40
C ILE A 607 -12.88 -18.37 -35.02
N ARG A 608 -13.34 -19.34 -34.21
CA ARG A 608 -13.71 -20.68 -34.68
C ARG A 608 -15.00 -20.72 -35.50
N ASN A 609 -15.82 -19.67 -35.48
CA ASN A 609 -17.01 -19.56 -36.33
C ASN A 609 -16.68 -19.28 -37.80
N PHE A 610 -15.49 -18.75 -38.11
CA PHE A 610 -15.05 -18.58 -39.48
C PHE A 610 -14.88 -19.93 -40.19
N LYS A 611 -15.44 -20.07 -41.40
CA LYS A 611 -15.45 -21.33 -42.16
C LYS A 611 -14.07 -21.97 -42.30
N VAL A 612 -13.02 -21.16 -42.49
CA VAL A 612 -11.62 -21.60 -42.65
C VAL A 612 -10.95 -22.05 -41.35
N PHE A 613 -11.54 -21.76 -40.20
CA PHE A 613 -10.97 -22.02 -38.87
C PHE A 613 -11.84 -22.93 -38.01
N LYS A 614 -12.94 -23.47 -38.57
CA LYS A 614 -13.73 -24.50 -37.90
C LYS A 614 -12.83 -25.64 -37.46
N GLU A 615 -13.08 -26.16 -36.25
CA GLU A 615 -12.35 -27.31 -35.73
C GLU A 615 -12.41 -28.45 -36.77
N ASN A 616 -11.24 -28.90 -37.21
CA ASN A 616 -11.12 -29.97 -38.19
C ASN A 616 -10.90 -31.32 -37.47
N TYR A 617 -10.87 -32.42 -38.23
CA TYR A 617 -10.63 -33.75 -37.65
C TYR A 617 -9.26 -33.89 -36.97
N GLY A 618 -8.30 -33.01 -37.24
CA GLY A 618 -6.95 -33.01 -36.67
C GLY A 618 -6.95 -33.01 -35.15
N LYS A 619 -7.80 -32.19 -34.50
CA LYS A 619 -7.98 -32.21 -33.03
C LYS A 619 -8.39 -33.58 -32.48
N LYS A 620 -9.17 -34.36 -33.24
CA LYS A 620 -9.59 -35.72 -32.86
C LYS A 620 -8.55 -36.79 -33.22
N SER A 621 -7.60 -36.45 -34.09
CA SER A 621 -6.55 -37.35 -34.58
C SER A 621 -5.25 -37.24 -33.78
N VAL A 622 -5.11 -36.23 -32.91
CA VAL A 622 -3.95 -36.11 -32.02
C VAL A 622 -4.04 -37.11 -30.88
N ASN A 623 -2.97 -37.86 -30.69
CA ASN A 623 -2.81 -38.78 -29.58
C ASN A 623 -1.48 -38.50 -28.88
N GLY A 624 -1.51 -37.65 -27.85
CA GLY A 624 -0.33 -37.27 -27.06
C GLY A 624 -0.66 -37.09 -25.58
N ARG A 625 0.38 -36.88 -24.76
CA ARG A 625 0.32 -36.83 -23.29
C ARG A 625 0.56 -35.44 -22.71
N SER A 626 1.27 -34.57 -23.43
CA SER A 626 1.63 -33.21 -23.02
C SER A 626 0.38 -32.40 -22.75
N SER A 627 0.31 -31.78 -21.57
CA SER A 627 -0.91 -31.11 -21.14
C SER A 627 -0.61 -29.98 -20.15
N VAL A 628 -1.56 -29.06 -20.07
CA VAL A 628 -1.65 -28.05 -19.02
C VAL A 628 -3.09 -27.94 -18.57
N LEU A 629 -3.28 -27.97 -17.25
CA LEU A 629 -4.57 -27.88 -16.61
C LEU A 629 -4.49 -26.98 -15.38
N THR A 630 -5.26 -25.92 -15.40
CA THR A 630 -5.42 -24.99 -14.29
C THR A 630 -6.79 -25.21 -13.66
N ASN A 631 -6.79 -25.42 -12.35
CA ASN A 631 -7.99 -25.60 -11.56
C ASN A 631 -8.13 -24.40 -10.61
N PRO A 632 -9.26 -23.67 -10.64
CA PRO A 632 -9.52 -22.61 -9.69
C PRO A 632 -9.76 -23.21 -8.30
N LEU A 633 -9.06 -22.69 -7.31
CA LEU A 633 -9.15 -23.16 -5.93
C LEU A 633 -10.06 -22.31 -5.07
N ILE A 634 -10.08 -21.01 -5.37
CA ILE A 634 -10.86 -19.98 -4.69
C ILE A 634 -11.15 -18.87 -5.71
N GLU A 635 -12.42 -18.49 -5.84
CA GLU A 635 -12.82 -17.23 -6.44
C GLU A 635 -13.42 -16.33 -5.34
N TRP A 636 -12.66 -15.35 -4.88
CA TRP A 636 -13.19 -14.22 -4.14
C TRP A 636 -13.40 -13.05 -5.10
N SER A 637 -14.23 -12.09 -4.71
CA SER A 637 -14.35 -10.86 -5.48
C SER A 637 -12.99 -10.16 -5.51
N GLY A 638 -12.37 -10.15 -6.69
CA GLY A 638 -11.06 -9.57 -6.89
C GLY A 638 -9.86 -10.43 -6.46
N VAL A 639 -10.00 -11.73 -6.15
CA VAL A 639 -8.84 -12.64 -5.96
C VAL A 639 -9.12 -14.00 -6.58
N LYS A 640 -8.15 -14.48 -7.36
CA LYS A 640 -8.12 -15.84 -7.93
C LYS A 640 -6.87 -16.56 -7.45
N ILE A 641 -7.05 -17.75 -6.90
CA ILE A 641 -5.96 -18.66 -6.57
C ILE A 641 -6.18 -19.92 -7.39
N ASN A 642 -5.17 -20.31 -8.17
CA ASN A 642 -5.26 -21.45 -9.07
C ASN A 642 -4.12 -22.44 -8.80
N ILE A 643 -4.39 -23.72 -9.01
CA ILE A 643 -3.33 -24.72 -9.19
C ILE A 643 -3.23 -25.02 -10.68
N GLU A 644 -2.05 -24.82 -11.24
CA GLU A 644 -1.70 -25.22 -12.60
C GLU A 644 -0.79 -26.45 -12.55
N ASN A 645 -1.17 -27.49 -13.27
CA ASN A 645 -0.32 -28.64 -13.53
C ASN A 645 0.07 -28.63 -15.00
N LYS A 646 1.35 -28.83 -15.27
CA LYS A 646 1.92 -28.86 -16.63
C LYS A 646 2.82 -30.07 -16.77
N GLU A 647 2.65 -30.82 -17.84
CA GLU A 647 3.54 -31.90 -18.28
C GLU A 647 3.87 -31.73 -19.76
N ILE A 648 5.14 -31.90 -20.09
CA ILE A 648 5.66 -31.83 -21.45
C ILE A 648 6.45 -33.11 -21.72
N PHE A 649 6.05 -33.84 -22.77
CA PHE A 649 6.68 -35.06 -23.23
C PHE A 649 7.27 -34.86 -24.63
N GLU A 650 8.35 -35.59 -24.95
CA GLU A 650 8.78 -35.80 -26.34
C GLU A 650 7.88 -36.82 -27.04
N ASN A 651 7.96 -36.85 -28.37
CA ASN A 651 7.19 -37.79 -29.20
C ASN A 651 7.56 -39.28 -28.97
N ASP A 652 8.65 -39.56 -28.25
CA ASP A 652 9.05 -40.91 -27.82
C ASP A 652 8.50 -41.28 -26.43
N ASP A 653 7.49 -40.54 -25.93
CA ASP A 653 6.89 -40.66 -24.60
C ASP A 653 7.84 -40.33 -23.42
N THR A 654 9.02 -39.74 -23.66
CA THR A 654 9.90 -39.30 -22.57
C THR A 654 9.41 -37.98 -21.96
N LEU A 655 9.35 -37.91 -20.62
CA LEU A 655 8.97 -36.68 -19.92
C LEU A 655 10.16 -35.70 -19.91
N LEU A 656 9.97 -34.52 -20.49
CA LEU A 656 10.96 -33.44 -20.49
C LEU A 656 10.84 -32.52 -19.29
N HIS A 657 9.60 -32.16 -18.94
CA HIS A 657 9.33 -31.16 -17.94
C HIS A 657 7.97 -31.40 -17.30
N ASP A 658 7.94 -31.25 -15.98
CA ASP A 658 6.71 -31.20 -15.21
C ASP A 658 6.78 -30.07 -14.18
N SER A 659 5.64 -29.45 -13.91
CA SER A 659 5.54 -28.41 -12.88
C SER A 659 4.14 -28.38 -12.28
N THR A 660 4.05 -28.25 -10.95
CA THR A 660 2.83 -27.88 -10.24
C THR A 660 3.01 -26.49 -9.65
N LYS A 661 2.25 -25.52 -10.16
CA LYS A 661 2.28 -24.12 -9.71
C LYS A 661 1.04 -23.79 -8.90
N LEU A 662 1.22 -23.07 -7.80
CA LEU A 662 0.13 -22.33 -7.17
C LEU A 662 0.26 -20.87 -7.58
N THR A 663 -0.71 -20.38 -8.34
CA THR A 663 -0.74 -19.00 -8.80
C THR A 663 -1.75 -18.18 -8.03
N PHE A 664 -1.44 -16.90 -7.87
CA PHE A 664 -2.23 -15.90 -7.20
C PHE A 664 -2.42 -14.70 -8.13
N LYS A 665 -3.67 -14.28 -8.38
CA LYS A 665 -4.00 -13.09 -9.16
C LYS A 665 -5.02 -12.23 -8.43
N MET A 666 -4.75 -10.93 -8.32
CA MET A 666 -5.64 -9.96 -7.68
C MET A 666 -6.42 -9.15 -8.72
N ASN A 667 -7.73 -9.33 -8.85
CA ASN A 667 -8.58 -8.65 -9.82
C ASN A 667 -8.14 -8.88 -11.28
N LYS A 668 -8.92 -8.36 -12.24
CA LYS A 668 -8.66 -8.61 -13.67
C LYS A 668 -7.34 -7.99 -14.17
N ARG A 669 -6.90 -6.88 -13.57
CA ARG A 669 -5.79 -6.04 -14.06
C ARG A 669 -4.45 -6.31 -13.36
N SER A 670 -4.42 -6.98 -12.20
CA SER A 670 -3.13 -7.32 -11.60
C SER A 670 -2.46 -8.47 -12.33
N LYS A 671 -1.16 -8.54 -12.09
CA LYS A 671 -0.31 -9.63 -12.52
C LYS A 671 -0.59 -10.88 -11.69
N GLU A 672 -0.54 -12.03 -12.36
CA GLU A 672 -0.52 -13.32 -11.69
C GLU A 672 0.89 -13.62 -11.17
N ILE A 673 0.98 -14.06 -9.91
CA ILE A 673 2.22 -14.35 -9.20
C ILE A 673 2.24 -15.83 -8.85
N THR A 674 3.37 -16.48 -9.09
CA THR A 674 3.60 -17.85 -8.65
C THR A 674 4.00 -17.83 -7.18
N LEU A 675 3.14 -18.37 -6.31
CA LEU A 675 3.42 -18.51 -4.87
C LEU A 675 4.42 -19.63 -4.63
N PHE A 676 4.20 -20.77 -5.29
CA PHE A 676 5.18 -21.83 -5.36
C PHE A 676 5.14 -22.53 -6.71
N ASP A 677 6.29 -23.10 -7.10
CA ASP A 677 6.46 -24.00 -8.22
C ASP A 677 7.30 -25.20 -7.78
N ILE A 678 6.97 -26.39 -8.26
CA ILE A 678 7.68 -27.62 -7.91
C ILE A 678 7.55 -28.66 -9.00
N ASN A 679 8.68 -29.28 -9.31
CA ASN A 679 8.78 -30.38 -10.26
C ASN A 679 8.97 -31.73 -9.56
N THR A 680 8.85 -32.83 -10.31
CA THR A 680 9.08 -34.19 -9.79
C THR A 680 10.55 -34.46 -9.41
N ASN A 681 11.49 -33.66 -9.90
CA ASN A 681 12.91 -33.73 -9.54
C ASN A 681 13.23 -33.13 -8.16
N GLY A 682 12.22 -32.56 -7.50
CA GLY A 682 12.33 -31.98 -6.15
C GLY A 682 12.87 -30.55 -6.14
N ASP A 683 12.98 -29.89 -7.29
CA ASP A 683 13.29 -28.46 -7.32
C ASP A 683 12.04 -27.69 -6.93
N PHE A 684 12.23 -26.69 -6.07
CA PHE A 684 11.16 -25.91 -5.47
C PHE A 684 11.48 -24.43 -5.61
N ILE A 685 10.49 -23.66 -6.07
CA ILE A 685 10.57 -22.21 -6.16
C ILE A 685 9.48 -21.66 -5.25
N PHE A 686 9.84 -20.70 -4.39
CA PHE A 686 8.90 -19.94 -3.57
C PHE A 686 9.02 -18.46 -3.95
N VAL A 687 7.95 -17.89 -4.50
CA VAL A 687 7.85 -16.46 -4.90
C VAL A 687 9.09 -15.97 -5.66
N ASP A 688 9.33 -16.58 -6.82
CA ASP A 688 10.47 -16.29 -7.73
C ASP A 688 11.87 -16.62 -7.16
N GLN A 689 11.99 -17.26 -5.99
CA GLN A 689 13.26 -17.76 -5.44
C GLN A 689 13.35 -19.28 -5.46
N GLU A 690 14.36 -19.81 -6.13
CA GLU A 690 14.73 -21.23 -6.07
C GLU A 690 15.26 -21.57 -4.68
N MET A 691 14.80 -22.70 -4.13
CA MET A 691 15.08 -23.12 -2.76
C MET A 691 15.85 -24.44 -2.76
N GLY A 692 16.71 -24.63 -1.76
CA GLY A 692 17.40 -25.89 -1.54
C GLY A 692 16.42 -27.05 -1.25
N LYS A 693 16.81 -28.27 -1.65
CA LYS A 693 16.01 -29.50 -1.43
C LYS A 693 15.86 -29.88 0.04
N GLU A 694 16.82 -29.44 0.85
CA GLU A 694 16.82 -29.58 2.30
C GLU A 694 16.81 -28.19 2.94
N LYS A 695 16.13 -28.09 4.08
CA LYS A 695 15.95 -26.89 4.92
C LYS A 695 14.82 -26.00 4.43
N LEU A 696 13.74 -25.91 5.23
CA LEU A 696 13.14 -24.65 5.72
C LEU A 696 11.76 -24.87 6.33
N TYR A 697 11.63 -24.61 7.63
CA TYR A 697 10.34 -24.79 8.31
C TYR A 697 9.40 -23.60 8.18
N ASN A 698 9.90 -22.38 7.97
CA ASN A 698 9.08 -21.17 7.82
C ASN A 698 9.73 -20.23 6.81
N LYS A 699 8.95 -19.73 5.86
CA LYS A 699 9.32 -18.71 4.88
C LYS A 699 8.19 -17.69 4.78
N ASN A 700 8.57 -16.44 4.58
CA ASN A 700 7.62 -15.35 4.44
C ASN A 700 7.76 -14.71 3.08
N ALA A 701 6.64 -14.47 2.41
CA ALA A 701 6.57 -13.72 1.17
C ALA A 701 5.36 -12.77 1.19
N LEU A 702 5.28 -11.89 0.18
CA LEU A 702 4.19 -10.92 0.04
C LEU A 702 3.99 -10.02 1.27
N LEU A 703 5.09 -9.53 1.85
CA LEU A 703 5.08 -8.72 3.06
C LEU A 703 4.73 -7.25 2.74
N LYS A 704 3.44 -6.93 2.68
CA LYS A 704 2.98 -5.54 2.55
C LYS A 704 2.61 -5.06 3.92
N PHE A 705 3.32 -4.07 4.41
CA PHE A 705 2.99 -3.46 5.67
C PHE A 705 2.80 -1.96 5.50
N TYR A 706 1.74 -1.44 6.11
CA TYR A 706 1.45 -0.03 6.20
C TYR A 706 1.44 0.35 7.68
N HIS A 707 2.40 1.18 8.06
CA HIS A 707 2.37 1.94 9.29
C HIS A 707 2.12 3.40 8.96
N GLY A 708 1.20 4.04 9.68
CA GLY A 708 0.99 5.46 9.48
C GLY A 708 0.28 6.10 10.65
N ASN A 709 0.71 7.33 10.94
CA ASN A 709 0.03 8.19 11.89
C ASN A 709 -0.73 9.27 11.12
N GLN A 710 -2.03 9.34 11.33
CA GLN A 710 -2.91 10.35 10.73
C GLN A 710 -3.46 11.27 11.82
N ILE A 711 -3.47 12.56 11.54
CA ILE A 711 -3.91 13.61 12.45
C ILE A 711 -5.22 14.18 11.95
N PHE A 712 -6.30 14.08 12.73
CA PHE A 712 -7.61 14.61 12.34
C PHE A 712 -7.75 16.07 12.73
N LEU A 713 -8.51 16.84 11.94
CA LEU A 713 -8.79 18.24 12.27
C LEU A 713 -9.68 18.40 13.50
N SER A 714 -10.32 17.31 13.95
CA SER A 714 -11.00 17.24 15.24
C SER A 714 -10.07 17.20 16.45
N GLY A 715 -8.75 17.14 16.25
CA GLY A 715 -7.73 17.13 17.31
C GLY A 715 -7.27 15.73 17.74
N PHE A 716 -7.78 14.67 17.10
CA PHE A 716 -7.41 13.28 17.42
C PHE A 716 -6.26 12.77 16.54
N SER A 717 -5.47 11.85 17.08
CA SER A 717 -4.42 11.13 16.35
C SER A 717 -4.84 9.66 16.16
N VAL A 718 -4.57 9.12 14.99
CA VAL A 718 -4.75 7.69 14.72
C VAL A 718 -3.45 7.06 14.29
N LYS A 719 -3.08 5.98 14.97
CA LYS A 719 -2.03 5.05 14.55
C LYS A 719 -2.70 3.90 13.82
N MET A 720 -2.25 3.66 12.60
CA MET A 720 -2.71 2.55 11.80
C MET A 720 -1.57 1.59 11.50
N TYR A 721 -1.91 0.32 11.61
CA TYR A 721 -1.12 -0.80 11.18
C TYR A 721 -2.00 -1.62 10.23
N ALA A 722 -1.50 -1.97 9.06
CA ALA A 722 -2.12 -3.00 8.24
C ALA A 722 -1.06 -3.82 7.52
N SER A 723 -1.14 -5.13 7.63
CA SER A 723 -0.22 -6.04 6.98
C SER A 723 -0.94 -7.10 6.16
N LEU A 724 -0.31 -7.43 5.05
CA LEU A 724 -0.52 -8.67 4.33
C LEU A 724 0.79 -9.45 4.45
N THR A 725 0.69 -10.70 4.87
CA THR A 725 1.84 -11.60 4.96
C THR A 725 1.43 -12.98 4.47
N LEU A 726 2.20 -13.56 3.56
CA LEU A 726 2.10 -14.97 3.21
C LEU A 726 3.20 -15.72 3.96
N GLN A 727 2.81 -16.59 4.87
CA GLN A 727 3.73 -17.50 5.56
C GLN A 727 3.58 -18.88 4.93
N GLY A 728 4.68 -19.44 4.46
CA GLY A 728 4.77 -20.82 3.99
C GLY A 728 5.61 -21.63 4.97
N LYS A 729 5.15 -22.83 5.32
CA LYS A 729 5.93 -23.78 6.12
C LYS A 729 6.10 -25.06 5.34
N LEU A 730 7.35 -25.45 5.19
CA LEU A 730 7.73 -26.70 4.53
C LEU A 730 8.27 -27.64 5.60
N PHE A 731 7.87 -28.89 5.58
CA PHE A 731 8.41 -29.86 6.52
C PHE A 731 8.45 -31.25 5.90
N TYR A 732 9.31 -32.08 6.46
CA TYR A 732 9.47 -33.46 6.04
C TYR A 732 8.93 -34.37 7.14
N TYR A 733 7.99 -35.26 6.79
CA TYR A 733 7.41 -36.23 7.71
C TYR A 733 7.19 -37.54 6.95
N ASP A 734 7.54 -38.70 7.51
CA ASP A 734 7.34 -40.03 6.88
C ASP A 734 7.83 -40.18 5.42
N TYR A 735 8.96 -39.55 5.11
CA TYR A 735 9.55 -39.48 3.77
C TYR A 735 8.75 -38.64 2.75
N ILE A 736 7.97 -37.69 3.25
CA ILE A 736 7.05 -36.86 2.50
C ILE A 736 7.36 -35.39 2.78
N HIS A 737 7.49 -34.60 1.72
CA HIS A 737 7.46 -33.14 1.84
C HIS A 737 6.03 -32.67 2.05
N HIS A 738 5.81 -31.75 2.98
CA HIS A 738 4.55 -31.08 3.21
C HIS A 738 4.76 -29.59 3.03
N SER A 739 3.75 -28.90 2.50
CA SER A 739 3.72 -27.45 2.45
C SER A 739 2.42 -26.95 3.06
N LEU A 740 2.45 -25.86 3.78
CA LEU A 740 1.25 -25.25 4.34
C LEU A 740 1.39 -23.75 4.20
N TYR A 741 0.31 -23.09 3.80
CA TYR A 741 0.34 -21.67 3.52
C TYR A 741 -0.71 -20.96 4.34
N HIS A 742 -0.28 -19.84 4.90
CA HIS A 742 -1.06 -18.98 5.73
C HIS A 742 -0.99 -17.57 5.17
N LEU A 743 -2.09 -17.11 4.59
CA LEU A 743 -2.21 -15.73 4.16
C LEU A 743 -2.93 -14.97 5.27
N THR A 744 -2.19 -14.09 5.93
CA THR A 744 -2.71 -13.28 7.01
C THR A 744 -2.83 -11.84 6.56
N LEU A 745 -4.05 -11.33 6.66
CA LEU A 745 -4.40 -9.93 6.47
C LEU A 745 -4.76 -9.36 7.84
N SER A 746 -3.85 -8.63 8.44
CA SER A 746 -4.08 -7.98 9.74
C SER A 746 -4.25 -6.50 9.54
N GLY A 747 -5.08 -5.86 10.36
CA GLY A 747 -4.88 -4.44 10.60
C GLY A 747 -5.56 -3.95 11.84
N LYS A 748 -4.91 -2.95 12.42
CA LYS A 748 -5.13 -2.42 13.74
C LYS A 748 -5.19 -0.91 13.63
N ILE A 749 -6.23 -0.32 14.18
CA ILE A 749 -6.39 1.12 14.29
C ILE A 749 -6.52 1.46 15.77
N SER A 750 -5.53 2.19 16.25
CA SER A 750 -5.54 2.78 17.58
C SER A 750 -5.90 4.25 17.46
N LEU A 751 -6.84 4.69 18.28
CA LEU A 751 -7.19 6.10 18.38
C LEU A 751 -6.66 6.67 19.70
N TYR A 752 -5.99 7.81 19.59
CA TYR A 752 -5.36 8.50 20.71
C TYR A 752 -5.83 9.95 20.78
N GLY A 753 -6.19 10.38 21.99
CA GLY A 753 -6.30 11.79 22.37
C GLY A 753 -4.99 12.29 23.02
N ALA A 754 -4.90 13.59 23.29
CA ALA A 754 -3.75 14.24 23.92
C ALA A 754 -3.51 13.89 25.41
N SER A 755 -4.50 13.36 26.14
CA SER A 755 -4.40 13.07 27.58
C SER A 755 -4.99 11.74 28.03
N LYS A 756 -5.87 11.07 27.24
CA LYS A 756 -6.42 9.74 27.60
C LYS A 756 -6.62 8.83 26.39
N PHE A 757 -6.35 7.53 26.59
CA PHE A 757 -6.56 6.48 25.56
C PHE A 757 -8.05 6.34 25.23
N TYR A 758 -8.38 6.33 23.94
CA TYR A 758 -9.74 6.10 23.48
C TYR A 758 -9.80 4.91 22.52
N GLY A 759 -9.67 3.71 23.07
CA GLY A 759 -10.07 2.46 22.42
C GLY A 759 -9.18 1.98 21.26
N LEU A 760 -9.35 0.69 20.94
CA LEU A 760 -8.57 -0.02 19.93
C LEU A 760 -9.50 -0.90 19.09
N ILE A 761 -9.42 -0.78 17.76
CA ILE A 761 -9.98 -1.78 16.84
C ILE A 761 -8.83 -2.58 16.25
N ASP A 762 -8.83 -3.88 16.51
CA ASP A 762 -7.91 -4.84 15.90
C ASP A 762 -8.72 -5.83 15.07
N SER A 763 -8.52 -5.84 13.76
CA SER A 763 -9.24 -6.71 12.84
C SER A 763 -8.26 -7.56 12.06
N LYS A 764 -8.32 -8.85 12.33
CA LYS A 764 -7.44 -9.83 11.73
C LYS A 764 -8.24 -10.81 10.90
N VAL A 765 -7.80 -10.99 9.67
CA VAL A 765 -8.36 -11.92 8.71
C VAL A 765 -7.27 -12.92 8.38
N THR A 766 -7.58 -14.17 8.61
CA THR A 766 -6.66 -15.26 8.49
C THR A 766 -7.21 -16.25 7.48
N LEU A 767 -6.47 -16.47 6.39
CA LEU A 767 -6.74 -17.52 5.43
C LEU A 767 -5.73 -18.63 5.64
N LYS A 768 -6.23 -19.80 6.02
CA LYS A 768 -5.47 -21.05 6.03
C LYS A 768 -5.80 -21.82 4.76
N THR A 769 -4.82 -21.91 3.88
CA THR A 769 -4.85 -22.82 2.73
C THR A 769 -3.77 -23.89 2.95
N PRO A 770 -4.09 -24.93 3.73
CA PRO A 770 -3.24 -26.11 3.81
C PRO A 770 -3.15 -26.75 2.41
N PHE A 771 -1.94 -26.79 1.84
CA PHE A 771 -1.66 -27.46 0.58
C PHE A 771 -0.70 -28.61 0.84
N GLU A 772 -1.22 -29.73 1.33
CA GLU A 772 -0.40 -30.90 1.57
C GLU A 772 -0.01 -31.54 0.23
N LYS A 773 1.18 -31.20 -0.27
CA LYS A 773 1.78 -31.83 -1.45
C LYS A 773 2.69 -32.96 -1.01
N VAL A 774 2.14 -34.16 -0.84
CA VAL A 774 2.88 -35.34 -0.44
C VAL A 774 3.84 -35.78 -1.55
N SER A 775 5.14 -35.54 -1.42
CA SER A 775 6.17 -36.12 -2.32
C SER A 775 6.81 -37.36 -1.67
N LYS A 776 6.39 -38.57 -2.03
CA LYS A 776 7.00 -39.82 -1.55
C LYS A 776 7.64 -40.56 -2.71
N LYS A 777 8.97 -40.71 -2.71
CA LYS A 777 9.72 -41.43 -3.75
C LYS A 777 9.34 -40.99 -5.19
N GLY A 778 9.13 -39.68 -5.40
CA GLY A 778 8.79 -39.07 -6.70
C GLY A 778 7.30 -39.05 -7.07
N CYS A 779 6.41 -39.57 -6.21
CA CYS A 779 4.97 -39.48 -6.39
C CYS A 779 4.43 -38.26 -5.63
N ILE A 780 3.61 -37.47 -6.29
CA ILE A 780 2.98 -36.27 -5.73
C ILE A 780 1.49 -36.57 -5.47
N TYR A 781 1.04 -36.54 -4.22
CA TYR A 781 -0.39 -36.44 -3.88
C TYR A 781 -0.72 -35.03 -3.42
N LEU A 782 -1.87 -34.52 -3.88
CA LEU A 782 -2.41 -33.24 -3.44
C LEU A 782 -3.58 -33.50 -2.51
N SER A 783 -3.32 -33.46 -1.21
CA SER A 783 -4.34 -33.47 -0.17
C SER A 783 -4.64 -32.01 0.19
N GLU A 784 -5.82 -31.54 -0.18
CA GLU A 784 -6.32 -30.27 0.34
C GLU A 784 -7.09 -30.55 1.62
N GLU A 785 -6.52 -30.21 2.77
CA GLU A 785 -7.31 -30.13 4.01
C GLU A 785 -8.38 -29.03 3.87
N ARG A 786 -9.31 -28.97 4.85
CA ARG A 786 -10.33 -27.92 4.88
C ARG A 786 -9.66 -26.54 4.86
N LYS A 787 -10.08 -25.72 3.90
CA LYS A 787 -9.68 -24.32 3.81
C LYS A 787 -10.54 -23.54 4.79
N THR A 788 -9.90 -22.75 5.64
CA THR A 788 -10.59 -21.94 6.64
C THR A 788 -10.24 -20.49 6.46
N PHE A 789 -11.27 -19.66 6.47
CA PHE A 789 -11.16 -18.23 6.49
C PHE A 789 -11.77 -17.75 7.80
N ASN A 790 -10.98 -17.09 8.63
CA ASN A 790 -11.40 -16.59 9.93
C ASN A 790 -11.10 -15.11 10.02
N GLN A 791 -12.13 -14.28 10.12
CA GLN A 791 -12.02 -12.88 10.50
C GLN A 791 -12.39 -12.72 11.96
N ASN A 792 -11.47 -12.23 12.78
CA ASN A 792 -11.74 -11.81 14.14
C ASN A 792 -11.49 -10.31 14.23
N THR A 793 -12.54 -9.57 14.59
CA THR A 793 -12.46 -8.14 14.87
C THR A 793 -12.71 -7.92 16.35
N TYR A 794 -11.71 -7.38 17.03
CA TYR A 794 -11.72 -7.02 18.43
C TYR A 794 -11.90 -5.51 18.55
N ILE A 795 -12.87 -5.15 19.38
CA ILE A 795 -13.19 -3.76 19.70
C ILE A 795 -12.98 -3.62 21.21
N HIS A 796 -11.92 -2.92 21.58
CA HIS A 796 -11.55 -2.67 22.97
C HIS A 796 -12.06 -1.29 23.40
N ALA A 797 -12.90 -1.25 24.43
CA ALA A 797 -13.47 -0.02 24.95
C ALA A 797 -12.49 0.78 25.85
N VAL A 798 -12.80 2.07 25.98
CA VAL A 798 -12.02 3.17 26.57
C VAL A 798 -11.51 2.89 27.99
N THR A 799 -12.26 2.17 28.84
CA THR A 799 -11.82 1.66 30.16
C THR A 799 -13.02 1.02 30.88
N PRO A 800 -12.78 0.08 31.83
CA PRO A 800 -11.55 -0.68 32.03
C PRO A 800 -11.47 -1.83 31.01
N LYS A 801 -10.26 -2.35 30.79
CA LYS A 801 -9.79 -3.28 29.74
C LYS A 801 -10.54 -4.63 29.60
N THR A 802 -11.76 -4.78 30.12
CA THR A 802 -12.51 -6.05 30.18
C THR A 802 -13.59 -6.20 29.11
N LYS A 803 -14.20 -5.11 28.62
CA LYS A 803 -15.23 -5.20 27.57
C LYS A 803 -14.61 -5.27 26.18
N LYS A 804 -14.33 -6.50 25.76
CA LYS A 804 -13.94 -6.88 24.40
C LYS A 804 -15.19 -7.28 23.64
N THR A 805 -15.62 -6.48 22.67
CA THR A 805 -16.57 -6.99 21.68
C THR A 805 -15.77 -7.72 20.61
N MET A 806 -15.96 -9.03 20.51
CA MET A 806 -15.38 -9.88 19.46
C MET A 806 -16.45 -10.11 18.40
N ILE A 807 -16.10 -9.82 17.15
CA ILE A 807 -16.89 -10.18 15.97
C ILE A 807 -16.07 -11.22 15.22
N SER A 808 -16.57 -12.45 15.19
CA SER A 808 -15.95 -13.55 14.46
C SER A 808 -16.79 -13.90 13.24
N ARG A 809 -16.16 -13.95 12.07
CA ARG A 809 -16.75 -14.47 10.85
C ARG A 809 -15.86 -15.60 10.38
N SER A 810 -16.39 -16.81 10.32
CA SER A 810 -15.69 -17.94 9.74
C SER A 810 -16.38 -18.42 8.48
N LYS A 811 -15.60 -18.86 7.51
CA LYS A 811 -16.07 -19.61 6.36
C LYS A 811 -15.16 -20.80 6.20
N GLU A 812 -15.73 -21.98 6.24
CA GLU A 812 -15.06 -23.21 5.86
C GLU A 812 -15.55 -23.63 4.48
N TRP A 813 -14.66 -24.21 3.70
CA TRP A 813 -15.05 -24.96 2.52
C TRP A 813 -14.14 -26.15 2.37
N ASN A 814 -14.70 -27.20 1.76
CA ASN A 814 -13.93 -28.39 1.45
C ASN A 814 -12.88 -28.02 0.41
N GLY A 815 -11.63 -28.39 0.67
CA GLY A 815 -10.65 -28.55 -0.38
C GLY A 815 -11.15 -29.57 -1.40
N ALA A 816 -10.83 -29.38 -2.67
CA ALA A 816 -11.02 -30.43 -3.66
C ALA A 816 -9.87 -31.41 -3.52
N CYS A 817 -10.15 -32.63 -3.06
CA CYS A 817 -9.16 -33.71 -3.16
C CYS A 817 -8.92 -33.98 -4.64
N GLN A 818 -7.73 -33.60 -5.13
CA GLN A 818 -7.34 -33.89 -6.50
C GLN A 818 -6.51 -35.16 -6.50
N LYS A 819 -7.00 -36.17 -7.21
CA LYS A 819 -6.17 -37.31 -7.60
C LYS A 819 -4.96 -36.78 -8.39
N PRO A 820 -3.83 -37.51 -8.40
CA PRO A 820 -2.73 -37.20 -9.30
C PRO A 820 -3.31 -37.09 -10.72
N ASN A 821 -3.29 -35.89 -11.29
CA ASN A 821 -3.95 -35.62 -12.58
C ASN A 821 -3.01 -35.83 -13.76
N THR A 822 -1.73 -35.98 -13.48
CA THR A 822 -0.68 -36.07 -14.48
C THR A 822 -0.18 -37.52 -14.59
N ILE A 823 0.25 -37.93 -15.78
CA ILE A 823 0.56 -39.33 -16.08
C ILE A 823 1.77 -39.78 -15.27
N LYS A 824 2.81 -38.94 -15.18
CA LYS A 824 4.01 -39.28 -14.41
C LYS A 824 3.71 -39.39 -12.93
N MET A 825 2.91 -38.47 -12.38
CA MET A 825 2.51 -38.54 -10.99
C MET A 825 1.77 -39.86 -10.73
N LEU A 826 0.80 -40.24 -11.57
CA LEU A 826 0.08 -41.51 -11.45
C LEU A 826 1.01 -42.74 -11.53
N GLU A 827 1.95 -42.77 -12.47
CA GLU A 827 2.90 -43.89 -12.63
C GLU A 827 3.84 -44.01 -11.43
N THR A 828 4.41 -42.90 -10.97
CA THR A 828 5.27 -42.92 -9.79
C THR A 828 4.46 -43.33 -8.56
N CYS A 829 3.22 -42.85 -8.43
CA CYS A 829 2.33 -43.25 -7.34
C CYS A 829 2.02 -44.75 -7.37
N LYS A 830 1.76 -45.33 -8.55
CA LYS A 830 1.58 -46.79 -8.69
C LYS A 830 2.82 -47.57 -8.27
N LYS A 831 4.02 -47.16 -8.70
CA LYS A 831 5.30 -47.83 -8.35
C LYS A 831 5.65 -47.75 -6.87
N VAL A 832 5.19 -46.72 -6.18
CA VAL A 832 5.45 -46.51 -4.75
C VAL A 832 4.43 -47.25 -3.88
N LEU A 833 3.20 -47.45 -4.39
CA LEU A 833 2.13 -48.18 -3.71
C LEU A 833 2.15 -49.70 -3.98
N SER A 834 2.80 -50.15 -5.06
CA SER A 834 3.13 -51.56 -5.32
C SER A 834 4.36 -51.98 -4.56
#